data_AF-A0A925FZD0-F1
#
_entry.id   AF-A0A925FZD0-F1
#
_cell.length_a   1.000
_cell.length_b   1.000
_cell.length_c   1.000
_cell.angle_alpha   90.00
_cell.angle_beta   90.00
_cell.angle_gamma   90.00
#
_symmetry.space_group_name_H-M   'P 1'
#
loop_
_entity.id
_entity.type
_entity.pdbx_description
1 polymer ?
#
loop_
_entity_poly.entity_id
_entity_poly.type
_entity_poly.pdbx_seq_one_letter_code
_entity_poly.pdbx_strand_id
1 'polypeptide(L)'
;MSPIAIVLILLVVAVVLFGTERIPIDIVTILLVIMMVVTGTLTAGEAFAGFGNDIIITIAGLFVLTGGLVKTGVVDTVGRRLHKIAGGSEFRLTALIMIVAAMSAAVMKNTTTTAMFVPVVLGLSERARIAPSKLLMPLAFGAILGGTCTLIGTSTNLAVSGAITRYSMPPFSMFELTWVGVPIVAAGMLYMLLLGLRLLPRRGGEDSLTDQYHIREYLSEVIVLEASPLVGKTLTAANLSNDLDLTVVGIMRGKQGRIAPSAHEVIQANDLLLVQGKVEDILRVKSEAGIEIKADFKLSDTLLETEEVELFEVMVLRGSDFVGRTIKGLKFRQRYELAVLAINRQGVALLTKLSTVSLRFGDVLLVQGKREELEHLIADGNLLLLEDVSERRGRYGKRRWALIAFGVFLFFSITHPARVPLSVAVLLGVLILLASRAVRMQEMYNLIEWRLLVLIAGMISFGTAMEKSGADKYLADMIVRGVGDYGGLAVLAGFFVLTVALTQPMSNQAAALVVVPIAIKTAVSLGLNPRTFAVMVTYAASCSFLTPLEPACVLIFTPGRYRFFDFVKVGSILTVAVFAIVMLLVPVFWPIQQNADLSLAQIASPKPATKGHSLTYTIALTNKGPDTARSVKVMSNLPAAVTFASCNATGDGVCGGEGNNRVVTFPALANGASVTVTLVALVNDSAGGGALIDNVVTVESPTPDSDKQNNSIKETVSISP
;
A
#
# COMPACT_ATOMS: atom_id res chain seq x y z
N MET A 1 31.34 -21.54 16.30
CA MET A 1 31.11 -20.08 16.37
C MET A 1 29.98 -19.84 17.37
N SER A 2 30.00 -18.74 18.13
CA SER A 2 28.88 -18.45 19.03
C SER A 2 27.58 -18.22 18.23
N PRO A 3 26.40 -18.59 18.75
CA PRO A 3 25.12 -18.33 18.09
C PRO A 3 24.94 -16.84 17.72
N ILE A 4 25.42 -15.94 18.58
CA ILE A 4 25.44 -14.49 18.34
C ILE A 4 26.26 -14.15 17.09
N ALA A 5 27.49 -14.67 16.98
CA ALA A 5 28.36 -14.38 15.84
C ALA A 5 27.76 -14.89 14.53
N ILE A 6 27.12 -16.06 14.54
CA ILE A 6 26.44 -16.62 13.35
C ILE A 6 25.33 -15.68 12.89
N VAL A 7 24.45 -15.25 13.80
CA VAL A 7 23.33 -14.36 13.45
C VAL A 7 23.80 -12.99 12.98
N LEU A 8 24.83 -12.41 13.61
CA LEU A 8 25.39 -11.12 13.17
C LEU A 8 26.07 -11.21 11.81
N ILE A 9 26.78 -12.31 11.52
CA ILE A 9 27.37 -12.52 10.18
C ILE A 9 26.26 -12.68 9.15
N LEU A 10 25.22 -13.47 9.44
CA LEU A 10 24.06 -13.60 8.55
C LEU A 10 23.34 -12.26 8.35
N LEU A 11 23.26 -11.39 9.36
CA LEU A 11 22.73 -10.04 9.24
C LEU A 11 23.55 -9.21 8.26
N VAL A 12 24.89 -9.19 8.40
CA VAL A 12 25.77 -8.45 7.49
C VAL A 12 25.67 -9.00 6.07
N VAL A 13 25.65 -10.33 5.91
CA VAL A 13 25.45 -10.99 4.62
C VAL A 13 24.09 -10.61 4.03
N ALA A 14 23.03 -10.57 4.82
CA ALA A 14 21.70 -10.13 4.38
C ALA A 14 21.73 -8.69 3.88
N VAL A 15 22.34 -7.76 4.63
CA VAL A 15 22.47 -6.35 4.24
C VAL A 15 23.22 -6.20 2.91
N VAL A 16 24.33 -6.93 2.75
CA VAL A 16 25.11 -6.91 1.51
C VAL A 16 24.33 -7.51 0.34
N LEU A 17 23.71 -8.68 0.51
CA LEU A 17 22.96 -9.35 -0.56
C LEU A 17 21.72 -8.56 -0.99
N PHE A 18 20.96 -8.03 -0.03
CA PHE A 18 19.84 -7.15 -0.33
C PHE A 18 20.29 -5.84 -0.98
N GLY A 19 21.42 -5.26 -0.57
CA GLY A 19 21.94 -4.02 -1.16
C GLY A 19 22.60 -4.18 -2.53
N THR A 20 23.05 -5.38 -2.89
CA THR A 20 23.59 -5.64 -4.23
C THR A 20 22.51 -5.94 -5.26
N GLU A 21 21.31 -6.35 -4.82
CA GLU A 21 20.15 -6.75 -5.64
C GLU A 21 20.46 -7.71 -6.81
N ARG A 22 21.62 -8.37 -6.81
CA ARG A 22 22.01 -9.35 -7.85
C ARG A 22 21.12 -10.60 -7.83
N ILE A 23 20.56 -10.89 -6.66
CA ILE A 23 19.68 -12.03 -6.41
C ILE A 23 18.35 -11.45 -5.90
N PRO A 24 17.21 -11.97 -6.39
CA PRO A 24 15.89 -11.69 -5.82
C PRO A 24 15.86 -11.73 -4.29
N ILE A 25 15.31 -10.69 -3.65
CA ILE A 25 15.26 -10.54 -2.18
C ILE A 25 14.56 -11.72 -1.49
N ASP A 26 13.59 -12.33 -2.14
CA ASP A 26 12.87 -13.52 -1.69
C ASP A 26 13.76 -14.77 -1.67
N ILE A 27 14.61 -14.93 -2.68
CA ILE A 27 15.61 -16.02 -2.72
C ILE A 27 16.67 -15.80 -1.64
N VAL A 28 17.16 -14.56 -1.47
CA VAL A 28 18.09 -14.22 -0.39
C VAL A 28 17.48 -14.55 0.97
N THR A 29 16.20 -14.24 1.16
CA THR A 29 15.49 -14.55 2.41
C THR A 29 15.39 -16.04 2.66
N ILE A 30 15.00 -16.83 1.66
CA ILE A 30 14.94 -18.29 1.79
C ILE A 30 16.32 -18.87 2.10
N LEU A 31 17.38 -18.37 1.43
CA LEU A 31 18.75 -18.77 1.70
C LEU A 31 19.15 -18.50 3.15
N LEU A 32 18.83 -17.32 3.68
CA LEU A 32 19.11 -16.98 5.08
C LEU A 32 18.37 -17.90 6.05
N VAL A 33 17.09 -18.19 5.81
CA VAL A 33 16.29 -19.10 6.63
C VAL A 33 16.89 -20.52 6.61
N ILE A 34 17.28 -21.02 5.43
CA ILE A 34 17.94 -22.32 5.30
C ILE A 34 19.27 -22.33 6.07
N MET A 35 20.09 -21.28 5.93
CA MET A 35 21.36 -21.17 6.64
C MET A 35 21.16 -21.14 8.17
N MET A 36 20.08 -20.53 8.67
CA MET A 36 19.74 -20.56 10.10
C MET A 36 19.37 -21.96 10.60
N VAL A 37 18.70 -22.76 9.77
CA VAL A 37 18.39 -24.17 10.10
C VAL A 37 19.64 -25.03 10.05
N VAL A 38 20.44 -24.91 8.99
CA VAL A 38 21.68 -25.69 8.81
C VAL A 38 22.71 -25.40 9.89
N THR A 39 22.83 -24.13 10.31
CA THR A 39 23.72 -23.74 11.42
C THR A 39 23.20 -24.15 12.80
N GLY A 40 22.00 -24.73 12.90
CA GLY A 40 21.39 -25.13 14.16
C GLY A 40 20.88 -23.96 15.00
N THR A 41 20.82 -22.74 14.43
CA THR A 41 20.30 -21.55 15.12
C THR A 41 18.78 -21.68 15.32
N LEU A 42 18.08 -22.21 14.33
CA LEU A 42 16.64 -22.48 14.35
C LEU A 42 16.35 -23.94 14.03
N THR A 43 15.25 -24.44 14.60
CA THR A 43 14.61 -25.68 14.13
C THR A 43 13.81 -25.40 12.84
N ALA A 44 13.51 -26.44 12.06
CA ALA A 44 12.67 -26.29 10.87
C ALA A 44 11.28 -25.71 11.19
N GLY A 45 10.69 -26.10 12.33
CA GLY A 45 9.40 -25.56 12.78
C GLY A 45 9.46 -24.06 13.06
N GLU A 46 10.48 -23.60 13.80
CA GLU A 46 10.70 -22.17 14.06
C GLU A 46 11.00 -21.40 12.76
N ALA A 47 11.77 -21.99 11.86
CA ALA A 47 12.15 -21.37 10.59
C ALA A 47 10.97 -21.17 9.63
N PHE A 48 9.99 -22.08 9.64
CA PHE A 48 8.81 -22.01 8.78
C PHE A 48 7.56 -21.42 9.45
N ALA A 49 7.59 -21.18 10.77
CA ALA A 49 6.47 -20.62 11.53
C ALA A 49 5.97 -19.28 10.95
N GLY A 50 6.87 -18.48 10.38
CA GLY A 50 6.52 -17.22 9.71
C GLY A 50 5.54 -17.39 8.55
N PHE A 51 5.62 -18.49 7.78
CA PHE A 51 4.85 -18.69 6.54
C PHE A 51 3.36 -19.04 6.77
N GLY A 52 3.03 -19.58 7.94
CA GLY A 52 1.65 -19.93 8.32
C GLY A 52 0.91 -18.82 9.08
N ASN A 53 1.52 -17.63 9.18
CA ASN A 53 1.00 -16.55 10.01
C ASN A 53 -0.24 -15.89 9.37
N ASP A 54 -1.26 -15.59 10.17
CA ASP A 54 -2.53 -14.97 9.74
C ASP A 54 -2.32 -13.59 9.09
N ILE A 55 -1.20 -12.93 9.40
CA ILE A 55 -0.79 -11.67 8.81
C ILE A 55 -0.42 -11.83 7.34
N ILE A 56 0.25 -12.92 6.95
CA ILE A 56 0.56 -13.18 5.53
C ILE A 56 -0.74 -13.28 4.73
N ILE A 57 -1.76 -13.94 5.30
CA ILE A 57 -3.08 -14.07 4.70
C ILE A 57 -3.75 -12.69 4.58
N THR A 58 -3.69 -11.89 5.64
CA THR A 58 -4.24 -10.52 5.68
C THR A 58 -3.61 -9.64 4.59
N ILE A 59 -2.28 -9.65 4.50
CA ILE A 59 -1.51 -8.88 3.53
C ILE A 59 -1.81 -9.34 2.10
N ALA A 60 -1.82 -10.66 1.87
CA ALA A 60 -2.13 -11.25 0.57
C ALA A 60 -3.53 -10.83 0.09
N GLY A 61 -4.54 -10.92 0.96
CA GLY A 61 -5.89 -10.53 0.57
C GLY A 61 -6.07 -9.01 0.46
N LEU A 62 -5.27 -8.20 1.18
CA LEU A 62 -5.24 -6.75 1.00
C LEU A 62 -4.72 -6.37 -0.39
N PHE A 63 -3.72 -7.08 -0.91
CA PHE A 63 -3.27 -6.92 -2.30
C PHE A 63 -4.39 -7.21 -3.31
N VAL A 64 -5.17 -8.27 -3.08
CA VAL A 64 -6.30 -8.61 -3.94
C VAL A 64 -7.42 -7.57 -3.85
N LEU A 65 -7.74 -7.09 -2.64
CA LEU A 65 -8.73 -6.03 -2.40
C LEU A 65 -8.36 -4.75 -3.16
N THR A 66 -7.11 -4.30 -3.00
CA THR A 66 -6.57 -3.14 -3.70
C THR A 66 -6.55 -3.34 -5.21
N GLY A 67 -6.12 -4.52 -5.67
CA GLY A 67 -6.14 -4.89 -7.08
C GLY A 67 -7.55 -4.85 -7.68
N GLY A 68 -8.57 -5.22 -6.90
CA GLY A 68 -9.98 -5.11 -7.29
C GLY A 68 -10.45 -3.66 -7.48
N LEU A 69 -10.02 -2.72 -6.62
CA LEU A 69 -10.30 -1.29 -6.78
C LEU A 69 -9.67 -0.72 -8.06
N VAL A 70 -8.44 -1.14 -8.36
CA VAL A 70 -7.71 -0.74 -9.57
C VAL A 70 -8.37 -1.33 -10.81
N LYS A 71 -8.61 -2.65 -10.85
CA LYS A 71 -9.20 -3.34 -12.01
C LYS A 71 -10.64 -2.92 -12.33
N THR A 72 -11.39 -2.43 -11.34
CA THR A 72 -12.73 -1.85 -11.58
C THR A 72 -12.68 -0.37 -11.96
N GLY A 73 -11.51 0.26 -11.95
CA GLY A 73 -11.31 1.64 -12.35
C GLY A 73 -11.98 2.66 -11.43
N VAL A 74 -12.13 2.30 -10.14
CA VAL A 74 -12.53 3.25 -9.08
C VAL A 74 -11.49 4.38 -9.03
N VAL A 75 -10.20 4.03 -9.11
CA VAL A 75 -9.10 5.00 -9.05
C VAL A 75 -9.03 5.90 -10.29
N ASP A 76 -9.28 5.37 -11.49
CA ASP A 76 -9.30 6.14 -12.75
C ASP A 76 -10.38 7.24 -12.78
N THR A 77 -11.47 7.03 -12.04
CA THR A 77 -12.58 7.99 -11.95
C THR A 77 -12.19 9.20 -11.12
N VAL A 78 -11.42 8.98 -10.05
CA VAL A 78 -10.90 10.06 -9.18
C VAL A 78 -9.93 10.93 -9.98
N GLY A 79 -9.00 10.34 -10.73
CA GLY A 79 -8.02 11.08 -11.54
C GLY A 79 -8.64 11.94 -12.65
N ARG A 80 -9.63 11.44 -13.39
CA ARG A 80 -10.28 12.19 -14.48
C ARG A 80 -11.11 13.39 -14.02
N ARG A 81 -11.71 13.34 -12.82
CA ARG A 81 -12.46 14.47 -12.26
C ARG A 81 -11.56 15.66 -11.89
N LEU A 82 -10.32 15.38 -11.49
CA LEU A 82 -9.33 16.40 -11.15
C LEU A 82 -8.75 17.12 -12.40
N HIS A 83 -8.72 16.45 -13.56
CA HIS A 83 -8.19 17.01 -14.82
C HIS A 83 -8.95 18.22 -15.36
N LYS A 84 -10.26 18.36 -15.08
CA LYS A 84 -11.10 19.48 -15.58
C LYS A 84 -10.75 20.85 -14.98
N ILE A 85 -9.87 20.89 -13.98
CA ILE A 85 -9.49 22.12 -13.24
C ILE A 85 -8.13 22.68 -13.72
N ALA A 86 -7.46 21.99 -14.65
CA ALA A 86 -6.13 22.39 -15.13
C ALA A 86 -6.21 23.62 -16.05
N GLY A 87 -5.96 24.82 -15.49
CA GLY A 87 -5.63 26.03 -16.24
C GLY A 87 -4.13 26.13 -16.57
N GLY A 88 -3.71 27.15 -17.33
CA GLY A 88 -2.34 27.30 -17.84
C GLY A 88 -1.25 27.77 -16.84
N SER A 89 -1.42 27.57 -15.53
CA SER A 89 -0.44 28.01 -14.52
C SER A 89 0.39 26.85 -13.99
N GLU A 90 1.72 26.95 -14.08
CA GLU A 90 2.69 25.94 -13.60
C GLU A 90 2.46 25.56 -12.13
N PHE A 91 2.18 26.55 -11.27
CA PHE A 91 1.89 26.34 -9.85
C PHE A 91 0.64 25.49 -9.63
N ARG A 92 -0.47 25.86 -10.29
CA ARG A 92 -1.75 25.14 -10.17
C ARG A 92 -1.66 23.73 -10.73
N LEU A 93 -0.97 23.57 -11.86
CA LEU A 93 -0.78 22.27 -12.49
C LEU A 93 0.06 21.34 -11.61
N THR A 94 1.15 21.85 -11.03
CA THR A 94 2.01 21.09 -10.12
C THR A 94 1.26 20.68 -8.85
N ALA A 95 0.53 21.61 -8.24
CA ALA A 95 -0.29 21.33 -7.05
C ALA A 95 -1.33 20.24 -7.34
N LEU A 96 -2.03 20.33 -8.48
CA LEU A 96 -3.02 19.35 -8.89
C LEU A 96 -2.40 17.97 -9.10
N ILE A 97 -1.25 17.90 -9.78
CA ILE A 97 -0.52 16.65 -10.01
C ILE A 97 -0.13 16.01 -8.68
N MET A 98 0.43 16.78 -7.74
CA MET A 98 0.82 16.25 -6.42
C MET A 98 -0.38 15.77 -5.62
N ILE A 99 -1.51 16.49 -5.63
CA ILE A 99 -2.74 16.08 -4.92
C ILE A 99 -3.26 14.76 -5.49
N VAL A 100 -3.39 14.67 -6.82
CA VAL A 100 -3.86 13.46 -7.50
C VAL A 100 -2.93 12.30 -7.20
N ALA A 101 -1.63 12.51 -7.33
CA ALA A 101 -0.61 11.50 -7.08
C ALA A 101 -0.65 11.01 -5.63
N ALA A 102 -0.71 11.93 -4.66
CA ALA A 102 -0.72 11.58 -3.24
C ALA A 102 -2.00 10.82 -2.86
N MET A 103 -3.16 11.27 -3.33
CA MET A 103 -4.44 10.59 -3.09
C MET A 103 -4.49 9.20 -3.73
N SER A 104 -3.99 9.07 -4.96
CA SER A 104 -3.92 7.77 -5.64
C SER A 104 -2.93 6.84 -4.96
N ALA A 105 -1.75 7.32 -4.56
CA ALA A 105 -0.73 6.53 -3.89
C ALA A 105 -1.09 6.19 -2.43
N ALA A 106 -2.03 6.91 -1.81
CA ALA A 106 -2.59 6.51 -0.52
C ALA A 106 -3.42 5.21 -0.61
N VAL A 107 -3.74 4.72 -1.82
CA VAL A 107 -4.51 3.48 -2.03
C VAL A 107 -3.80 2.51 -2.97
N MET A 108 -2.86 3.00 -3.79
CA MET A 108 -2.09 2.22 -4.76
C MET A 108 -0.60 2.33 -4.49
N LYS A 109 0.19 1.39 -5.01
CA LYS A 109 1.66 1.47 -4.92
C LYS A 109 2.16 2.71 -5.66
N ASN A 110 3.15 3.39 -5.06
CA ASN A 110 3.88 4.53 -5.63
C ASN A 110 4.21 4.36 -7.12
N THR A 111 4.74 3.19 -7.50
CA THR A 111 5.14 2.84 -8.86
C THR A 111 3.97 2.82 -9.83
N THR A 112 2.85 2.19 -9.43
CA THR A 112 1.66 2.08 -10.27
C THR A 112 1.01 3.44 -10.48
N THR A 113 0.89 4.24 -9.42
CA THR A 113 0.41 5.61 -9.49
C THR A 113 1.27 6.45 -10.44
N THR A 114 2.59 6.38 -10.30
CA THR A 114 3.50 7.15 -11.14
C THR A 114 3.40 6.70 -12.61
N ALA A 115 3.47 5.40 -12.89
CA ALA A 115 3.38 4.86 -14.26
C ALA A 115 2.08 5.29 -14.97
N MET A 116 0.96 5.26 -14.25
CA MET A 116 -0.36 5.65 -14.78
C MET A 116 -0.41 7.14 -15.15
N PHE A 117 0.20 8.00 -14.33
CA PHE A 117 0.11 9.45 -14.52
C PHE A 117 1.24 10.04 -15.36
N VAL A 118 2.37 9.35 -15.57
CA VAL A 118 3.44 9.80 -16.49
C VAL A 118 2.90 10.22 -17.87
N PRO A 119 2.13 9.40 -18.62
CA PRO A 119 1.63 9.80 -19.94
C PRO A 119 0.66 10.99 -19.86
N VAL A 120 -0.14 11.07 -18.78
CA VAL A 120 -1.08 12.18 -18.55
C VAL A 120 -0.33 13.48 -18.29
N VAL A 121 0.71 13.43 -17.45
CA VAL A 121 1.55 14.58 -17.11
C VAL A 121 2.36 15.05 -18.30
N LEU A 122 2.86 14.14 -19.14
CA LEU A 122 3.54 14.49 -20.39
C LEU A 122 2.62 15.24 -21.35
N GLY A 123 1.39 14.74 -21.58
CA GLY A 123 0.42 15.43 -22.43
C GLY A 123 -0.01 16.79 -21.87
N LEU A 124 -0.13 16.91 -20.54
CA LEU A 124 -0.37 18.20 -19.86
C LEU A 124 0.81 19.16 -20.01
N SER A 125 2.05 18.65 -19.92
CA SER A 125 3.27 19.41 -20.10
C SER A 125 3.33 20.06 -21.49
N GLU A 126 2.97 19.28 -22.52
CA GLU A 126 2.94 19.74 -23.91
C GLU A 126 1.84 20.78 -24.14
N ARG A 127 0.60 20.50 -23.71
CA ARG A 127 -0.53 21.43 -23.82
C ARG A 127 -0.27 22.75 -23.08
N ALA A 128 0.37 22.70 -21.92
CA ALA A 128 0.71 23.87 -21.11
C ALA A 128 2.04 24.56 -21.52
N ARG A 129 2.80 23.99 -22.47
CA ARG A 129 4.16 24.43 -22.84
C ARG A 129 5.12 24.57 -21.65
N ILE A 130 4.98 23.65 -20.68
CA ILE A 130 5.86 23.54 -19.51
C ILE A 130 6.86 22.40 -19.79
N ALA A 131 8.08 22.50 -19.27
CA ALA A 131 9.06 21.43 -19.41
C ALA A 131 8.64 20.20 -18.56
N PRO A 132 8.67 18.96 -19.11
CA PRO A 132 8.30 17.75 -18.36
C PRO A 132 9.07 17.58 -17.04
N SER A 133 10.33 18.01 -17.03
CA SER A 133 11.20 18.00 -15.85
C SER A 133 10.71 18.89 -14.69
N LYS A 134 9.73 19.78 -14.91
CA LYS A 134 9.08 20.57 -13.86
C LYS A 134 7.89 19.86 -13.22
N LEU A 135 7.28 18.90 -13.92
CA LEU A 135 6.01 18.27 -13.50
C LEU A 135 6.20 16.82 -13.06
N LEU A 136 7.16 16.10 -13.64
CA LEU A 136 7.34 14.67 -13.39
C LEU A 136 7.96 14.35 -12.02
N MET A 137 8.89 15.15 -11.50
CA MET A 137 9.43 14.95 -10.14
C MET A 137 8.39 15.24 -9.05
N PRO A 138 7.59 16.33 -9.14
CA PRO A 138 6.42 16.49 -8.28
C PRO A 138 5.44 15.32 -8.33
N LEU A 139 5.20 14.72 -9.50
CA LEU A 139 4.38 13.51 -9.62
C LEU A 139 4.94 12.37 -8.75
N ALA A 140 6.21 12.01 -8.94
CA ALA A 140 6.82 10.90 -8.19
C ALA A 140 6.91 11.20 -6.69
N PHE A 141 7.30 12.41 -6.30
CA PHE A 141 7.41 12.80 -4.89
C PHE A 141 6.02 12.87 -4.24
N GLY A 142 5.00 13.35 -4.95
CA GLY A 142 3.62 13.31 -4.50
C GLY A 142 3.14 11.87 -4.26
N ALA A 143 3.47 10.95 -5.17
CA ALA A 143 3.16 9.53 -4.99
C ALA A 143 3.88 8.94 -3.76
N ILE A 144 5.19 9.15 -3.62
CA ILE A 144 5.96 8.65 -2.46
C ILE A 144 5.42 9.20 -1.13
N LEU A 145 5.15 10.51 -1.05
CA LEU A 145 4.58 11.14 0.13
C LEU A 145 3.18 10.58 0.44
N GLY A 146 2.32 10.44 -0.57
CA GLY A 146 0.98 9.87 -0.41
C GLY A 146 0.98 8.43 0.08
N GLY A 147 1.96 7.63 -0.35
CA GLY A 147 2.16 6.26 0.11
C GLY A 147 2.39 6.15 1.63
N THR A 148 2.84 7.22 2.29
CA THR A 148 3.05 7.26 3.75
C THR A 148 1.78 7.45 4.58
N CYS A 149 0.66 7.83 3.95
CA CYS A 149 -0.57 8.17 4.67
C CYS A 149 -1.35 6.96 5.18
N THR A 150 -1.30 5.83 4.49
CA THR A 150 -2.14 4.66 4.82
C THR A 150 -1.29 3.39 4.90
N LEU A 151 -1.83 2.37 5.55
CA LEU A 151 -1.20 1.05 5.61
C LEU A 151 -0.95 0.44 4.21
N ILE A 152 -1.86 0.67 3.26
CA ILE A 152 -1.83 0.07 1.91
C ILE A 152 -0.96 0.87 0.94
N GLY A 153 -0.71 2.16 1.23
CA GLY A 153 -0.07 3.07 0.28
C GLY A 153 1.31 2.60 -0.21
N THR A 154 2.07 1.93 0.66
CA THR A 154 3.35 1.31 0.27
C THR A 154 3.54 -0.07 0.88
N SER A 155 4.23 -0.93 0.13
CA SER A 155 4.61 -2.27 0.58
C SER A 155 5.45 -2.23 1.87
N THR A 156 6.19 -1.15 2.10
CA THR A 156 6.99 -0.93 3.31
C THR A 156 6.12 -0.84 4.56
N ASN A 157 5.00 -0.10 4.53
CA ASN A 157 4.09 0.04 5.68
C ASN A 157 3.50 -1.32 6.05
N LEU A 158 3.13 -2.09 5.02
CA LEU A 158 2.59 -3.42 5.16
C LEU A 158 3.63 -4.41 5.71
N ALA A 159 4.89 -4.29 5.25
CA ALA A 159 6.03 -5.06 5.74
C ALA A 159 6.29 -4.82 7.22
N VAL A 160 6.39 -3.55 7.63
CA VAL A 160 6.63 -3.19 9.04
C VAL A 160 5.45 -3.59 9.92
N SER A 161 4.21 -3.31 9.48
CA SER A 161 3.01 -3.74 10.19
C SER A 161 2.96 -5.25 10.42
N GLY A 162 3.44 -6.05 9.46
CA GLY A 162 3.57 -7.49 9.64
C GLY A 162 4.66 -7.85 10.65
N ALA A 163 5.82 -7.19 10.57
CA ALA A 163 6.97 -7.48 11.42
C ALA A 163 6.79 -7.11 12.90
N ILE A 164 6.00 -6.09 13.24
CA ILE A 164 5.83 -5.64 14.64
C ILE A 164 5.02 -6.62 15.51
N THR A 165 4.21 -7.47 14.90
CA THR A 165 3.27 -8.35 15.60
C THR A 165 3.92 -9.43 16.44
N ARG A 166 5.08 -9.91 16.02
CA ARG A 166 5.87 -10.88 16.80
C ARG A 166 6.34 -10.32 18.15
N TYR A 167 6.32 -9.00 18.30
CA TYR A 167 6.66 -8.32 19.55
C TYR A 167 5.42 -8.05 20.42
N SER A 168 4.35 -8.82 20.22
CA SER A 168 3.06 -8.68 20.91
C SER A 168 2.43 -7.30 20.72
N MET A 169 2.76 -6.61 19.62
CA MET A 169 2.12 -5.36 19.23
C MET A 169 1.01 -5.64 18.21
N PRO A 170 -0.16 -4.99 18.28
CA PRO A 170 -1.14 -5.12 17.23
C PRO A 170 -0.57 -4.56 15.91
N PRO A 171 -0.95 -5.12 14.74
CA PRO A 171 -0.58 -4.53 13.45
C PRO A 171 -1.08 -3.09 13.35
N PHE A 172 -0.53 -2.32 12.40
CA PHE A 172 -1.02 -0.97 12.16
C PHE A 172 -2.47 -1.00 11.70
N SER A 173 -3.29 -0.09 12.22
CA SER A 173 -4.62 0.12 11.64
C SER A 173 -4.51 0.84 10.30
N MET A 174 -5.55 0.74 9.45
CA MET A 174 -5.55 1.30 8.09
C MET A 174 -5.11 2.77 8.04
N PHE A 175 -5.57 3.57 9.02
CA PHE A 175 -5.36 5.02 9.08
C PHE A 175 -4.43 5.47 10.21
N GLU A 176 -3.76 4.55 10.89
CA GLU A 176 -2.85 4.90 12.00
C GLU A 176 -1.74 5.85 11.55
N LEU A 177 -1.17 5.62 10.36
CA LEU A 177 -0.12 6.43 9.79
C LEU A 177 -0.63 7.77 9.20
N THR A 178 -1.95 8.00 9.16
CA THR A 178 -2.53 9.21 8.58
C THR A 178 -2.18 10.45 9.40
N TRP A 179 -2.10 10.28 10.73
CA TRP A 179 -1.87 11.37 11.68
C TRP A 179 -0.58 12.13 11.43
N VAL A 180 0.47 11.44 10.96
CA VAL A 180 1.75 12.06 10.58
C VAL A 180 1.93 12.13 9.06
N GLY A 181 1.37 11.18 8.31
CA GLY A 181 1.44 11.14 6.84
C GLY A 181 0.79 12.36 6.17
N VAL A 182 -0.39 12.80 6.64
CA VAL A 182 -1.05 13.99 6.06
C VAL A 182 -0.23 15.27 6.28
N PRO A 183 0.27 15.56 7.50
CA PRO A 183 1.24 16.65 7.71
C PRO A 183 2.48 16.56 6.82
N ILE A 184 3.06 15.37 6.62
CA ILE A 184 4.20 15.14 5.73
C ILE A 184 3.85 15.50 4.28
N VAL A 185 2.69 15.05 3.77
CA VAL A 185 2.21 15.38 2.43
C VAL A 185 2.02 16.88 2.27
N ALA A 186 1.35 17.53 3.24
CA ALA A 186 1.10 18.97 3.21
C ALA A 186 2.42 19.77 3.18
N ALA A 187 3.38 19.41 4.04
CA ALA A 187 4.69 20.05 4.08
C ALA A 187 5.52 19.78 2.81
N GLY A 188 5.51 18.55 2.29
CA GLY A 188 6.20 18.19 1.06
C GLY A 188 5.61 18.90 -0.16
N MET A 189 4.29 19.05 -0.23
CA MET A 189 3.61 19.86 -1.24
C MET A 189 3.99 21.34 -1.13
N LEU A 190 3.93 21.91 0.08
CA LEU A 190 4.30 23.30 0.32
C LEU A 190 5.77 23.55 -0.08
N TYR A 191 6.68 22.65 0.30
CA TYR A 191 8.08 22.67 -0.11
C TYR A 191 8.23 22.65 -1.64
N MET A 192 7.57 21.70 -2.32
CA MET A 192 7.69 21.57 -3.76
C MET A 192 7.14 22.80 -4.48
N LEU A 193 6.05 23.38 -4.00
CA LEU A 193 5.41 24.56 -4.60
C LEU A 193 6.18 25.86 -4.36
N LEU A 194 6.88 26.00 -3.23
CA LEU A 194 7.63 27.23 -2.89
C LEU A 194 9.08 27.19 -3.37
N LEU A 195 9.79 26.09 -3.07
CA LEU A 195 11.23 25.94 -3.28
C LEU A 195 11.53 24.94 -4.40
N GLY A 196 10.85 23.79 -4.41
CA GLY A 196 11.09 22.72 -5.38
C GLY A 196 10.95 23.18 -6.83
N LEU A 197 9.89 23.92 -7.15
CA LEU A 197 9.67 24.50 -8.48
C LEU A 197 10.83 25.38 -8.96
N ARG A 198 11.55 26.05 -8.06
CA ARG A 198 12.73 26.86 -8.42
C ARG A 198 13.99 26.00 -8.59
N LEU A 199 14.11 24.92 -7.82
CA LEU A 199 15.27 24.03 -7.85
C LEU A 199 15.25 23.06 -9.03
N LEU A 200 14.06 22.71 -9.53
CA LEU A 200 13.88 21.75 -10.63
C LEU A 200 14.51 22.25 -11.94
N PRO A 201 15.20 21.38 -12.68
CA PRO A 201 15.75 21.74 -13.98
C PRO A 201 14.62 22.01 -14.99
N ARG A 202 14.90 22.83 -16.01
CA ARG A 202 14.02 23.06 -17.16
C ARG A 202 14.61 22.35 -18.38
N ARG A 203 14.17 21.11 -18.65
CA ARG A 203 14.68 20.25 -19.73
C ARG A 203 13.52 19.58 -20.48
N GLY A 204 13.65 19.49 -21.81
CA GLY A 204 12.66 18.82 -22.67
C GLY A 204 11.46 19.68 -23.08
N GLY A 205 11.58 21.02 -23.04
CA GLY A 205 10.53 21.95 -23.46
C GLY A 205 10.80 22.73 -24.75
N GLU A 206 11.99 22.63 -25.34
CA GLU A 206 12.39 23.46 -26.51
C GLU A 206 12.72 22.66 -27.78
N ASP A 207 12.80 21.33 -27.71
CA ASP A 207 12.90 20.47 -28.89
C ASP A 207 11.69 19.55 -28.93
N SER A 208 10.81 19.78 -29.91
CA SER A 208 9.67 18.93 -30.22
C SER A 208 10.17 17.52 -30.54
N LEU A 209 10.05 16.62 -29.58
CA LEU A 209 10.37 15.20 -29.74
C LEU A 209 9.08 14.44 -30.00
N THR A 210 8.61 14.55 -31.22
CA THR A 210 7.57 13.68 -31.77
C THR A 210 8.08 12.24 -31.99
N ASP A 211 9.33 11.91 -31.61
CA ASP A 211 10.00 10.67 -32.03
C ASP A 211 10.27 9.62 -30.92
N GLN A 212 9.90 9.83 -29.65
CA GLN A 212 10.25 8.85 -28.59
C GLN A 212 9.09 8.24 -27.80
N TYR A 213 7.85 8.63 -28.09
CA TYR A 213 6.67 7.91 -27.60
C TYR A 213 5.72 7.72 -28.78
N HIS A 214 5.96 6.67 -29.58
CA HIS A 214 4.99 6.22 -30.56
C HIS A 214 3.75 5.66 -29.84
N ILE A 215 2.89 6.56 -29.36
CA ILE A 215 1.47 6.28 -29.30
C ILE A 215 1.05 6.20 -30.77
N ARG A 216 0.96 4.96 -31.29
CA ARG A 216 0.60 4.73 -32.68
C ARG A 216 -0.81 5.29 -32.90
N GLU A 217 -0.91 6.32 -33.72
CA GLU A 217 -2.20 6.84 -34.15
C GLU A 217 -2.75 5.90 -35.23
N TYR A 218 -3.98 5.44 -35.02
CA TYR A 218 -4.65 4.52 -35.93
C TYR A 218 -5.62 5.28 -36.81
N LEU A 219 -5.84 4.74 -38.00
CA LEU A 219 -6.75 5.30 -38.99
C LEU A 219 -7.96 4.39 -39.13
N SER A 220 -9.14 4.99 -39.11
CA SER A 220 -10.40 4.28 -39.25
C SER A 220 -11.35 5.04 -40.19
N GLU A 221 -12.18 4.28 -40.90
CA GLU A 221 -13.27 4.82 -41.72
C GLU A 221 -14.56 4.90 -40.88
N VAL A 222 -15.22 6.05 -40.88
CA VAL A 222 -16.45 6.27 -40.13
C VAL A 222 -17.50 6.94 -41.02
N ILE A 223 -18.71 6.39 -41.07
CA ILE A 223 -19.84 6.94 -41.84
C ILE A 223 -20.70 7.83 -40.97
N VAL A 224 -20.95 9.04 -41.45
CA VAL A 224 -21.92 9.96 -40.86
C VAL A 224 -23.33 9.48 -41.20
N LEU A 225 -24.11 9.04 -40.20
CA LEU A 225 -25.50 8.61 -40.40
C LEU A 225 -26.41 9.81 -40.68
N GLU A 226 -27.55 9.58 -41.31
CA GLU A 226 -28.53 10.63 -41.65
C GLU A 226 -29.07 11.39 -40.42
N ALA A 227 -29.16 10.71 -39.28
CA ALA A 227 -29.57 11.30 -38.00
C ALA A 227 -28.41 11.92 -37.19
N SER A 228 -27.19 11.99 -37.75
CA SER A 228 -26.03 12.49 -37.02
C SER A 228 -26.11 14.01 -36.79
N PRO A 229 -25.82 14.50 -35.56
CA PRO A 229 -25.76 15.94 -35.26
C PRO A 229 -24.58 16.67 -35.95
N LEU A 230 -23.76 15.93 -36.71
CA LEU A 230 -22.65 16.47 -37.49
C LEU A 230 -23.09 16.92 -38.89
N VAL A 231 -24.23 16.45 -39.39
CA VAL A 231 -24.73 16.81 -40.72
C VAL A 231 -25.03 18.31 -40.77
N GLY A 232 -24.47 19.00 -41.77
CA GLY A 232 -24.62 20.43 -41.96
C GLY A 232 -23.63 21.31 -41.18
N LYS A 233 -22.76 20.72 -40.33
CA LYS A 233 -21.68 21.46 -39.65
C LYS A 233 -20.40 21.46 -40.47
N THR A 234 -19.61 22.53 -40.36
CA THR A 234 -18.24 22.52 -40.87
C THR A 234 -17.34 21.63 -40.00
N LEU A 235 -16.23 21.11 -40.54
CA LEU A 235 -15.27 20.33 -39.75
C LEU A 235 -14.79 21.06 -38.48
N THR A 236 -14.63 22.38 -38.57
CA THR A 236 -14.29 23.22 -37.40
C THR A 236 -15.41 23.27 -36.37
N ALA A 237 -16.67 23.44 -36.83
CA ALA A 237 -17.84 23.50 -35.94
C ALA A 237 -18.27 22.12 -35.39
N ALA A 238 -17.87 21.04 -36.06
CA ALA A 238 -18.03 19.67 -35.61
C ALA A 238 -17.10 19.31 -34.45
N ASN A 239 -15.98 20.03 -34.31
CA ASN A 239 -15.05 19.99 -33.17
C ASN A 239 -14.57 18.57 -32.76
N LEU A 240 -14.56 17.64 -33.72
CA LEU A 240 -14.19 16.22 -33.53
C LEU A 240 -12.81 16.04 -32.88
N SER A 241 -11.88 16.96 -33.12
CA SER A 241 -10.53 16.90 -32.55
C SER A 241 -10.45 17.32 -31.08
N ASN A 242 -11.33 18.20 -30.60
CA ASN A 242 -11.32 18.61 -29.18
C ASN A 242 -12.28 17.78 -28.33
N ASP A 243 -13.42 17.38 -28.90
CA ASP A 243 -14.45 16.66 -28.16
C ASP A 243 -14.17 15.15 -28.11
N LEU A 244 -13.54 14.60 -29.15
CA LEU A 244 -13.29 13.17 -29.31
C LEU A 244 -11.81 12.82 -29.54
N ASP A 245 -10.87 13.78 -29.50
CA ASP A 245 -9.44 13.56 -29.79
C ASP A 245 -9.20 12.88 -31.17
N LEU A 246 -10.07 13.14 -32.16
CA LEU A 246 -10.00 12.57 -33.51
C LEU A 246 -9.65 13.62 -34.56
N THR A 247 -8.68 13.29 -35.40
CA THR A 247 -8.26 14.14 -36.52
C THR A 247 -8.90 13.61 -37.81
N VAL A 248 -9.74 14.42 -38.46
CA VAL A 248 -10.29 14.06 -39.78
C VAL A 248 -9.22 14.29 -40.84
N VAL A 249 -8.65 13.22 -41.38
CA VAL A 249 -7.60 13.26 -42.40
C VAL A 249 -8.15 13.19 -43.83
N GLY A 250 -9.41 12.78 -44.00
CA GLY A 250 -10.02 12.70 -45.32
C GLY A 250 -11.54 12.63 -45.27
N ILE A 251 -12.17 13.09 -46.34
CA ILE A 251 -13.61 12.93 -46.59
C ILE A 251 -13.78 12.26 -47.95
N MET A 252 -14.58 11.19 -47.98
CA MET A 252 -14.92 10.44 -49.18
C MET A 252 -16.42 10.59 -49.46
N ARG A 253 -16.74 11.13 -50.64
CA ARG A 253 -18.10 11.24 -51.18
C ARG A 253 -18.22 10.40 -52.44
N GLY A 254 -18.84 9.23 -52.31
CA GLY A 254 -18.96 8.28 -53.42
C GLY A 254 -17.58 7.82 -53.93
N LYS A 255 -17.23 8.16 -55.19
CA LYS A 255 -15.92 7.84 -55.80
C LYS A 255 -14.90 9.00 -55.71
N GLN A 256 -15.31 10.16 -55.20
CA GLN A 256 -14.43 11.32 -55.06
C GLN A 256 -13.94 11.41 -53.62
N GLY A 257 -12.63 11.25 -53.44
CA GLY A 257 -11.95 11.38 -52.15
C GLY A 257 -11.14 12.66 -52.08
N ARG A 258 -11.26 13.39 -50.97
CA ARG A 258 -10.38 14.50 -50.65
C ARG A 258 -9.59 14.17 -49.38
N ILE A 259 -8.27 14.15 -49.53
CA ILE A 259 -7.31 14.05 -48.42
C ILE A 259 -7.02 15.48 -47.95
N ALA A 260 -6.90 15.68 -46.64
CA ALA A 260 -6.74 16.99 -46.01
C ALA A 260 -7.86 17.99 -46.39
N PRO A 261 -9.12 17.70 -45.99
CA PRO A 261 -10.24 18.60 -46.25
C PRO A 261 -10.03 19.97 -45.56
N SER A 262 -10.52 21.05 -46.19
CA SER A 262 -10.43 22.39 -45.60
C SER A 262 -11.28 22.48 -44.32
N ALA A 263 -10.85 23.28 -43.35
CA ALA A 263 -11.55 23.44 -42.07
C ALA A 263 -13.01 23.91 -42.21
N HIS A 264 -13.33 24.56 -43.34
CA HIS A 264 -14.67 25.07 -43.67
C HIS A 264 -15.54 24.07 -44.46
N GLU A 265 -15.03 22.88 -44.78
CA GLU A 265 -15.82 21.86 -45.49
C GLU A 265 -16.98 21.40 -44.62
N VAL A 266 -18.20 21.42 -45.19
CA VAL A 266 -19.44 21.02 -44.51
C VAL A 266 -19.61 19.52 -44.60
N ILE A 267 -19.84 18.86 -43.46
CA ILE A 267 -20.12 17.43 -43.36
C ILE A 267 -21.55 17.15 -43.86
N GLN A 268 -21.70 16.17 -44.74
CA GLN A 268 -22.98 15.73 -45.28
C GLN A 268 -23.36 14.36 -44.74
N ALA A 269 -24.65 14.04 -44.78
CA ALA A 269 -25.12 12.70 -44.48
C ALA A 269 -24.50 11.68 -45.46
N ASN A 270 -24.12 10.51 -44.96
CA ASN A 270 -23.41 9.45 -45.68
C ASN A 270 -21.97 9.81 -46.12
N ASP A 271 -21.40 10.91 -45.63
CA ASP A 271 -19.95 11.16 -45.79
C ASP A 271 -19.16 10.06 -45.07
N LEU A 272 -18.12 9.56 -45.74
CA LEU A 272 -17.16 8.64 -45.14
C LEU A 272 -15.92 9.43 -44.71
N LEU A 273 -15.80 9.62 -43.41
CA LEU A 273 -14.70 10.33 -42.77
C LEU A 273 -13.57 9.34 -42.49
N LEU A 274 -12.38 9.65 -42.97
CA LEU A 274 -11.16 8.98 -42.55
C LEU A 274 -10.65 9.73 -41.32
N VAL A 275 -10.64 9.07 -40.16
CA VAL A 275 -10.26 9.67 -38.88
C VAL A 275 -9.01 9.00 -38.33
N GLN A 276 -8.09 9.82 -37.84
CA GLN A 276 -6.85 9.44 -37.18
C GLN A 276 -6.98 9.72 -35.69
N GLY A 277 -6.69 8.72 -34.85
CA GLY A 277 -6.69 8.88 -33.41
C GLY A 277 -6.37 7.57 -32.68
N LYS A 278 -6.50 7.56 -31.36
CA LYS A 278 -6.23 6.36 -30.56
C LYS A 278 -7.40 5.38 -30.68
N VAL A 279 -7.13 4.09 -30.46
CA VAL A 279 -8.15 3.04 -30.51
C VAL A 279 -9.35 3.35 -29.60
N GLU A 280 -9.08 3.84 -28.40
CA GLU A 280 -10.10 4.19 -27.40
C GLU A 280 -11.04 5.31 -27.88
N ASP A 281 -10.46 6.29 -28.58
CA ASP A 281 -11.15 7.47 -29.07
C ASP A 281 -11.97 7.16 -30.33
N ILE A 282 -11.44 6.30 -31.22
CA ILE A 282 -12.18 5.78 -32.39
C ILE A 282 -13.41 4.98 -31.94
N LEU A 283 -13.30 4.18 -30.87
CA LEU A 283 -14.43 3.38 -30.36
C LEU A 283 -15.53 4.24 -29.69
N ARG A 284 -15.18 5.41 -29.13
CA ARG A 284 -16.13 6.33 -28.49
C ARG A 284 -17.05 7.04 -29.47
N VAL A 285 -16.65 7.10 -30.73
CA VAL A 285 -17.42 7.73 -31.82
C VAL A 285 -18.83 7.14 -31.96
N LYS A 286 -18.99 5.83 -31.72
CA LYS A 286 -20.26 5.12 -31.90
C LYS A 286 -21.35 5.63 -30.94
N SER A 287 -20.99 6.04 -29.72
CA SER A 287 -21.95 6.36 -28.66
C SER A 287 -22.34 7.85 -28.57
N GLU A 288 -21.53 8.76 -29.09
CA GLU A 288 -21.69 10.20 -28.80
C GLU A 288 -22.01 11.08 -30.02
N ALA A 289 -21.74 10.63 -31.25
CA ALA A 289 -21.79 11.51 -32.44
C ALA A 289 -22.66 11.00 -33.61
N GLY A 290 -23.42 9.90 -33.43
CA GLY A 290 -24.26 9.34 -34.49
C GLY A 290 -23.48 8.92 -35.74
N ILE A 291 -22.21 8.54 -35.57
CA ILE A 291 -21.31 8.10 -36.64
C ILE A 291 -21.06 6.60 -36.44
N GLU A 292 -21.10 5.82 -37.51
CA GLU A 292 -20.88 4.37 -37.45
C GLU A 292 -19.53 4.02 -38.06
N ILE A 293 -18.68 3.28 -37.34
CA ILE A 293 -17.43 2.77 -37.91
C ILE A 293 -17.79 1.82 -39.05
N LYS A 294 -17.43 2.20 -40.28
CA LYS A 294 -17.68 1.35 -41.43
C LYS A 294 -16.57 0.31 -41.53
N ALA A 295 -16.67 -0.74 -40.74
CA ALA A 295 -16.18 -2.03 -41.21
C ALA A 295 -17.03 -2.38 -42.45
N ASP A 296 -16.42 -2.86 -43.53
CA ASP A 296 -17.03 -3.02 -44.87
C ASP A 296 -18.26 -3.98 -44.93
N PHE A 297 -18.95 -4.29 -43.82
CA PHE A 297 -20.24 -4.98 -43.75
C PHE A 297 -20.94 -4.72 -42.40
N LYS A 298 -22.24 -4.33 -42.43
CA LYS A 298 -23.14 -4.04 -41.28
C LYS A 298 -22.79 -4.88 -40.04
N LEU A 299 -22.36 -4.23 -38.96
CA LEU A 299 -22.33 -4.88 -37.64
C LEU A 299 -23.78 -5.18 -37.26
N SER A 300 -24.10 -6.44 -37.00
CA SER A 300 -25.34 -6.76 -36.30
C SER A 300 -25.19 -6.26 -34.87
N ASP A 301 -26.08 -5.35 -34.45
CA ASP A 301 -26.04 -4.67 -33.15
C ASP A 301 -26.13 -5.61 -31.94
N THR A 302 -26.34 -6.91 -32.14
CA THR A 302 -26.43 -7.94 -31.10
C THR A 302 -25.10 -8.52 -30.61
N LEU A 303 -23.98 -8.29 -31.31
CA LEU A 303 -22.65 -8.82 -30.93
C LEU A 303 -21.78 -7.82 -30.13
N LEU A 304 -22.23 -6.57 -30.00
CA LEU A 304 -21.49 -5.52 -29.28
C LEU A 304 -21.72 -5.52 -27.78
N GLU A 305 -22.75 -6.24 -27.32
CA GLU A 305 -23.14 -6.32 -25.91
C GLU A 305 -22.70 -7.62 -25.23
N THR A 306 -22.07 -8.55 -25.96
CA THR A 306 -21.64 -9.84 -25.39
C THR A 306 -20.24 -9.69 -24.78
N GLU A 307 -20.10 -10.04 -23.48
CA GLU A 307 -18.85 -9.98 -22.69
C GLU A 307 -17.68 -10.85 -23.23
N GLU A 308 -17.75 -11.39 -24.45
CA GLU A 308 -16.86 -12.44 -24.98
C GLU A 308 -15.98 -12.04 -26.19
N VAL A 309 -16.02 -10.77 -26.65
CA VAL A 309 -15.21 -10.32 -27.80
C VAL A 309 -14.01 -9.49 -27.33
N GLU A 310 -12.80 -9.96 -27.63
CA GLU A 310 -11.51 -9.37 -27.24
C GLU A 310 -10.78 -8.75 -28.45
N LEU A 311 -9.89 -7.81 -28.18
CA LEU A 311 -8.98 -7.11 -29.10
C LEU A 311 -7.53 -7.58 -28.90
N PHE A 312 -6.85 -7.86 -30.00
CA PHE A 312 -5.49 -8.38 -30.03
C PHE A 312 -4.63 -7.60 -31.04
N GLU A 313 -3.39 -7.29 -30.67
CA GLU A 313 -2.38 -6.77 -31.59
C GLU A 313 -1.50 -7.93 -32.07
N VAL A 314 -1.51 -8.21 -33.37
CA VAL A 314 -0.87 -9.40 -33.94
C VAL A 314 -0.01 -9.03 -35.14
N MET A 315 1.17 -9.63 -35.25
CA MET A 315 2.09 -9.43 -36.36
C MET A 315 1.99 -10.56 -37.37
N VAL A 316 2.01 -10.22 -38.66
CA VAL A 316 2.07 -11.19 -39.75
C VAL A 316 3.50 -11.74 -39.88
N LEU A 317 3.65 -13.06 -39.73
CA LEU A 317 4.93 -13.77 -39.79
C LEU A 317 5.39 -14.07 -41.22
N ARG A 318 6.69 -14.35 -41.41
CA ARG A 318 7.32 -14.44 -42.75
C ARG A 318 6.82 -15.63 -43.57
N GLY A 319 6.44 -16.71 -42.90
CA GLY A 319 5.85 -17.91 -43.49
C GLY A 319 4.33 -17.92 -43.52
N SER A 320 3.68 -16.78 -43.22
CA SER A 320 2.23 -16.70 -43.14
C SER A 320 1.57 -16.79 -44.52
N ASP A 321 0.50 -17.59 -44.62
CA ASP A 321 -0.34 -17.69 -45.81
C ASP A 321 -1.08 -16.37 -46.15
N PHE A 322 -0.99 -15.39 -45.25
CA PHE A 322 -1.57 -14.08 -45.41
C PHE A 322 -0.70 -13.14 -46.26
N VAL A 323 0.60 -13.40 -46.37
CA VAL A 323 1.54 -12.53 -47.09
C VAL A 323 1.18 -12.47 -48.57
N GLY A 324 1.06 -11.25 -49.10
CA GLY A 324 0.72 -10.96 -50.49
C GLY A 324 -0.77 -10.99 -50.80
N ARG A 325 -1.64 -11.41 -49.86
CA ARG A 325 -3.09 -11.46 -50.05
C ARG A 325 -3.78 -10.26 -49.40
N THR A 326 -4.91 -9.85 -49.95
CA THR A 326 -5.73 -8.77 -49.37
C THR A 326 -6.67 -9.31 -48.30
N ILE A 327 -7.05 -8.47 -47.33
CA ILE A 327 -8.03 -8.85 -46.29
C ILE A 327 -9.33 -9.37 -46.90
N LYS A 328 -9.80 -8.73 -47.99
CA LYS A 328 -10.98 -9.18 -48.76
C LYS A 328 -10.73 -10.52 -49.47
N GLY A 329 -9.56 -10.71 -50.06
CA GLY A 329 -9.19 -11.97 -50.74
C GLY A 329 -9.10 -13.15 -49.79
N LEU A 330 -8.68 -12.91 -48.54
CA LEU A 330 -8.60 -13.92 -47.48
C LEU A 330 -9.97 -14.27 -46.88
N LYS A 331 -11.01 -13.44 -47.12
CA LYS A 331 -12.29 -13.52 -46.42
C LYS A 331 -12.10 -13.62 -44.90
N PHE A 332 -11.19 -12.80 -44.36
CA PHE A 332 -10.60 -12.97 -43.03
C PHE A 332 -11.65 -13.18 -41.92
N ARG A 333 -12.72 -12.37 -41.92
CA ARG A 333 -13.82 -12.47 -40.95
C ARG A 333 -14.72 -13.70 -41.11
N GLN A 334 -14.91 -14.20 -42.33
CA GLN A 334 -15.80 -15.35 -42.59
C GLN A 334 -15.08 -16.67 -42.36
N ARG A 335 -13.76 -16.70 -42.60
CA ARG A 335 -12.94 -17.89 -42.50
C ARG A 335 -12.37 -18.10 -41.10
N TYR A 336 -12.01 -17.01 -40.43
CA TYR A 336 -11.35 -17.05 -39.13
C TYR A 336 -12.19 -16.42 -38.02
N GLU A 337 -13.41 -15.95 -38.31
CA GLU A 337 -14.27 -15.24 -37.33
C GLU A 337 -13.63 -13.99 -36.67
N LEU A 338 -12.53 -13.50 -37.23
CA LEU A 338 -11.77 -12.36 -36.73
C LEU A 338 -11.97 -11.12 -37.62
N ALA A 339 -12.16 -9.94 -37.02
CA ALA A 339 -12.29 -8.68 -37.74
C ALA A 339 -11.01 -7.83 -37.62
N VAL A 340 -10.41 -7.44 -38.75
CA VAL A 340 -9.27 -6.52 -38.76
C VAL A 340 -9.77 -5.09 -38.68
N LEU A 341 -9.38 -4.38 -37.62
CA LEU A 341 -9.79 -3.00 -37.35
C LEU A 341 -8.78 -1.97 -37.88
N ALA A 342 -7.49 -2.30 -37.83
CA ALA A 342 -6.43 -1.42 -38.31
C ALA A 342 -5.19 -2.20 -38.74
N ILE A 343 -4.37 -1.58 -39.61
CA ILE A 343 -3.09 -2.11 -40.07
C ILE A 343 -2.01 -1.03 -39.88
N ASN A 344 -0.95 -1.38 -39.17
CA ASN A 344 0.25 -0.58 -39.02
C ASN A 344 1.42 -1.26 -39.76
N ARG A 345 2.07 -0.51 -40.64
CA ARG A 345 3.25 -0.95 -41.39
C ARG A 345 4.43 -0.06 -41.03
N GLN A 346 5.46 -0.64 -40.43
CA GLN A 346 6.70 0.07 -40.07
C GLN A 346 6.47 1.36 -39.24
N GLY A 347 5.48 1.35 -38.35
CA GLY A 347 5.16 2.49 -37.49
C GLY A 347 4.12 3.45 -38.08
N VAL A 348 3.79 3.33 -39.37
CA VAL A 348 2.80 4.18 -40.04
C VAL A 348 1.49 3.42 -40.21
N ALA A 349 0.38 4.00 -39.73
CA ALA A 349 -0.95 3.46 -39.98
C ALA A 349 -1.36 3.67 -41.45
N LEU A 350 -1.88 2.62 -42.09
CA LEU A 350 -2.24 2.68 -43.50
C LEU A 350 -3.55 3.45 -43.71
N LEU A 351 -3.49 4.54 -44.49
CA LEU A 351 -4.60 5.44 -44.85
C LEU A 351 -5.54 4.92 -45.96
N THR A 352 -5.34 3.68 -46.43
CA THR A 352 -6.06 3.10 -47.59
C THR A 352 -7.12 2.11 -47.14
N LYS A 353 -8.14 1.91 -48.00
CA LYS A 353 -9.24 0.98 -47.73
C LYS A 353 -8.74 -0.41 -47.33
N LEU A 354 -8.89 -0.76 -46.06
CA LEU A 354 -8.29 -1.94 -45.41
C LEU A 354 -8.61 -3.25 -46.16
N SER A 355 -9.81 -3.35 -46.76
CA SER A 355 -10.23 -4.53 -47.52
C SER A 355 -9.40 -4.76 -48.80
N THR A 356 -8.76 -3.74 -49.33
CA THR A 356 -7.92 -3.79 -50.54
C THR A 356 -6.41 -3.85 -50.24
N VAL A 357 -6.02 -3.65 -48.99
CA VAL A 357 -4.61 -3.68 -48.57
C VAL A 357 -4.09 -5.11 -48.62
N SER A 358 -2.97 -5.33 -49.32
CA SER A 358 -2.23 -6.58 -49.27
C SER A 358 -1.35 -6.65 -48.03
N LEU A 359 -1.49 -7.73 -47.27
CA LEU A 359 -0.71 -7.99 -46.07
C LEU A 359 0.73 -8.32 -46.43
N ARG A 360 1.68 -7.82 -45.65
CA ARG A 360 3.12 -8.07 -45.79
C ARG A 360 3.67 -8.60 -44.49
N PHE A 361 4.80 -9.29 -44.59
CA PHE A 361 5.58 -9.67 -43.43
C PHE A 361 5.90 -8.44 -42.56
N GLY A 362 5.67 -8.56 -41.26
CA GLY A 362 5.91 -7.49 -40.29
C GLY A 362 4.78 -6.46 -40.20
N ASP A 363 3.70 -6.60 -40.98
CA ASP A 363 2.48 -5.82 -40.75
C ASP A 363 1.90 -6.18 -39.38
N VAL A 364 1.50 -5.15 -38.64
CA VAL A 364 0.86 -5.30 -37.34
C VAL A 364 -0.63 -5.00 -37.50
N LEU A 365 -1.46 -5.96 -37.14
CA LEU A 365 -2.90 -5.91 -37.28
C LEU A 365 -3.53 -5.75 -35.91
N LEU A 366 -4.50 -4.85 -35.81
CA LEU A 366 -5.42 -4.82 -34.68
C LEU A 366 -6.64 -5.67 -35.04
N VAL A 367 -6.86 -6.74 -34.30
CA VAL A 367 -7.85 -7.77 -34.62
C VAL A 367 -8.85 -7.91 -33.47
N GLN A 368 -10.13 -8.03 -33.81
CA GLN A 368 -11.23 -8.23 -32.87
C GLN A 368 -11.87 -9.61 -33.05
N GLY A 369 -12.05 -10.37 -31.97
CA GLY A 369 -12.74 -11.66 -31.99
C GLY A 369 -12.55 -12.48 -30.71
N LYS A 370 -12.81 -13.79 -30.78
CA LYS A 370 -12.59 -14.72 -29.65
C LYS A 370 -11.13 -15.15 -29.60
N ARG A 371 -10.61 -15.35 -28.38
CA ARG A 371 -9.21 -15.77 -28.16
C ARG A 371 -8.88 -17.11 -28.83
N GLU A 372 -9.79 -18.07 -28.75
CA GLU A 372 -9.65 -19.43 -29.29
C GLU A 372 -9.35 -19.41 -30.81
N GLU A 373 -10.07 -18.58 -31.56
CA GLU A 373 -9.89 -18.41 -33.02
C GLU A 373 -8.54 -17.80 -33.38
N LEU A 374 -8.02 -16.93 -32.51
CA LEU A 374 -6.70 -16.34 -32.72
C LEU A 374 -5.57 -17.32 -32.37
N GLU A 375 -5.72 -18.11 -31.31
CA GLU A 375 -4.71 -19.09 -30.89
C GLU A 375 -4.44 -20.13 -31.97
N HIS A 376 -5.46 -20.53 -32.74
CA HIS A 376 -5.28 -21.38 -33.92
C HIS A 376 -4.35 -20.75 -34.97
N LEU A 377 -4.51 -19.47 -35.28
CA LEU A 377 -3.68 -18.76 -36.25
C LEU A 377 -2.24 -18.53 -35.77
N ILE A 378 -2.05 -18.47 -34.45
CA ILE A 378 -0.72 -18.38 -33.83
C ILE A 378 -0.03 -19.75 -33.86
N ALA A 379 -0.76 -20.81 -33.52
CA ALA A 379 -0.25 -22.18 -33.55
C ALA A 379 0.18 -22.61 -34.97
N ASP A 380 -0.58 -22.19 -35.98
CA ASP A 380 -0.26 -22.42 -37.40
C ASP A 380 0.93 -21.57 -37.90
N GLY A 381 1.49 -20.69 -37.08
CA GLY A 381 2.62 -19.83 -37.44
C GLY A 381 2.28 -18.70 -38.41
N ASN A 382 0.98 -18.40 -38.59
CA ASN A 382 0.52 -17.33 -39.48
C ASN A 382 0.60 -15.96 -38.82
N LEU A 383 0.40 -15.88 -37.51
CA LEU A 383 0.42 -14.65 -36.72
C LEU A 383 1.26 -14.83 -35.47
N LEU A 384 1.84 -13.73 -34.98
CA LEU A 384 2.47 -13.64 -33.67
C LEU A 384 1.69 -12.65 -32.83
N LEU A 385 1.18 -13.07 -31.67
CA LEU A 385 0.58 -12.15 -30.71
C LEU A 385 1.65 -11.23 -30.14
N LEU A 386 1.48 -9.92 -30.33
CA LEU A 386 2.36 -8.90 -29.78
C LEU A 386 1.87 -8.39 -28.43
N GLU A 387 0.57 -8.06 -28.34
CA GLU A 387 -0.04 -7.52 -27.13
C GLU A 387 -1.53 -7.91 -27.05
N ASP A 388 -1.99 -8.31 -25.86
CA ASP A 388 -3.42 -8.46 -25.57
C ASP A 388 -3.97 -7.10 -25.12
N VAL A 389 -4.64 -6.40 -26.04
CA VAL A 389 -5.12 -5.04 -25.82
C VAL A 389 -6.32 -5.03 -24.86
N SER A 390 -6.96 -6.19 -24.65
CA SER A 390 -8.17 -6.34 -23.81
C SER A 390 -7.88 -6.42 -22.33
N GLU A 391 -6.68 -6.88 -21.95
CA GLU A 391 -6.25 -6.93 -20.54
C GLU A 391 -6.25 -5.55 -19.84
N ARG A 392 -6.31 -4.46 -20.62
CA ARG A 392 -6.44 -3.08 -20.13
C ARG A 392 -7.87 -2.58 -19.96
N ARG A 393 -8.91 -3.27 -20.44
CA ARG A 393 -10.30 -2.82 -20.21
C ARG A 393 -10.70 -3.05 -18.76
N GLY A 394 -10.57 -2.01 -17.94
CA GLY A 394 -11.09 -1.99 -16.57
C GLY A 394 -12.58 -2.36 -16.53
N ARG A 395 -12.99 -3.16 -15.54
CA ARG A 395 -14.38 -3.62 -15.36
C ARG A 395 -15.22 -2.56 -14.67
N TYR A 396 -15.40 -1.44 -15.33
CA TYR A 396 -16.04 -0.25 -14.78
C TYR A 396 -17.49 -0.49 -14.30
N GLY A 397 -18.22 -1.45 -14.89
CA GLY A 397 -19.55 -1.85 -14.43
C GLY A 397 -19.58 -2.55 -13.06
N LYS A 398 -18.44 -3.04 -12.57
CA LYS A 398 -18.33 -3.81 -11.31
C LYS A 398 -17.77 -3.00 -10.13
N ARG A 399 -17.59 -1.68 -10.30
CA ARG A 399 -17.09 -0.77 -9.25
C ARG A 399 -17.83 -0.88 -7.92
N ARG A 400 -19.16 -1.03 -7.96
CA ARG A 400 -19.99 -1.17 -6.74
C ARG A 400 -19.55 -2.36 -5.88
N TRP A 401 -19.17 -3.47 -6.50
CA TRP A 401 -18.75 -4.68 -5.78
C TRP A 401 -17.36 -4.52 -5.18
N ALA A 402 -16.45 -3.82 -5.86
CA ALA A 402 -15.15 -3.50 -5.28
C ALA A 402 -15.28 -2.54 -4.07
N LEU A 403 -16.16 -1.54 -4.15
CA LEU A 403 -16.45 -0.65 -3.03
C LEU A 403 -17.12 -1.39 -1.86
N ILE A 404 -18.05 -2.32 -2.13
CA ILE A 404 -18.67 -3.15 -1.09
C ILE A 404 -17.63 -4.05 -0.43
N ALA A 405 -16.81 -4.77 -1.21
CA ALA A 405 -15.77 -5.65 -0.68
C ALA A 405 -14.79 -4.88 0.24
N PHE A 406 -14.36 -3.71 -0.21
CA PHE A 406 -13.48 -2.84 0.57
C PHE A 406 -14.18 -2.25 1.80
N GLY A 407 -15.45 -1.85 1.67
CA GLY A 407 -16.26 -1.34 2.77
C GLY A 407 -16.53 -2.37 3.86
N VAL A 408 -16.73 -3.64 3.50
CA VAL A 408 -16.84 -4.75 4.45
C VAL A 408 -15.55 -4.93 5.24
N PHE A 409 -14.40 -4.98 4.55
CA PHE A 409 -13.10 -5.05 5.22
C PHE A 409 -12.90 -3.87 6.18
N LEU A 410 -13.21 -2.65 5.74
CA LEU A 410 -13.06 -1.43 6.53
C LEU A 410 -13.99 -1.43 7.76
N PHE A 411 -15.22 -1.91 7.62
CA PHE A 411 -16.16 -2.05 8.72
C PHE A 411 -15.61 -2.96 9.83
N PHE A 412 -15.12 -4.15 9.47
CA PHE A 412 -14.52 -5.09 10.43
C PHE A 412 -13.22 -4.55 11.03
N SER A 413 -12.39 -3.88 10.23
CA SER A 413 -11.15 -3.26 10.70
C SER A 413 -11.37 -2.10 11.66
N ILE A 414 -12.52 -1.42 11.63
CA ILE A 414 -12.81 -0.30 12.55
C ILE A 414 -13.52 -0.81 13.80
N THR A 415 -14.54 -1.66 13.62
CA THR A 415 -15.41 -2.09 14.71
C THR A 415 -14.77 -3.14 15.63
N HIS A 416 -13.69 -3.79 15.19
CA HIS A 416 -12.95 -4.82 15.95
C HIS A 416 -13.86 -5.79 16.72
N PRO A 417 -14.84 -6.44 16.07
CA PRO A 417 -15.70 -7.37 16.77
C PRO A 417 -14.84 -8.51 17.32
N ALA A 418 -14.95 -8.78 18.63
CA ALA A 418 -14.09 -9.70 19.38
C ALA A 418 -14.03 -11.15 18.86
N ARG A 419 -14.76 -11.49 17.80
CA ARG A 419 -14.92 -12.84 17.24
C ARG A 419 -14.41 -13.02 15.81
N VAL A 420 -13.98 -11.95 15.12
CA VAL A 420 -13.56 -12.05 13.70
C VAL A 420 -12.13 -11.53 13.53
N PRO A 421 -11.15 -12.43 13.29
CA PRO A 421 -9.79 -12.02 12.94
C PRO A 421 -9.76 -11.19 11.64
N LEU A 422 -8.83 -10.25 11.55
CA LEU A 422 -8.69 -9.36 10.38
C LEU A 422 -8.41 -10.14 9.09
N SER A 423 -7.67 -11.24 9.18
CA SER A 423 -7.42 -12.17 8.07
C SER A 423 -8.72 -12.72 7.48
N VAL A 424 -9.70 -13.07 8.33
CA VAL A 424 -11.01 -13.54 7.89
C VAL A 424 -11.82 -12.42 7.24
N ALA A 425 -11.78 -11.21 7.82
CA ALA A 425 -12.47 -10.03 7.25
C ALA A 425 -11.95 -9.69 5.84
N VAL A 426 -10.64 -9.76 5.63
CA VAL A 426 -10.01 -9.57 4.32
C VAL A 426 -10.46 -10.68 3.35
N LEU A 427 -10.42 -11.95 3.77
CA LEU A 427 -10.82 -13.08 2.91
C LEU A 427 -12.29 -12.98 2.48
N LEU A 428 -13.18 -12.49 3.35
CA LEU A 428 -14.57 -12.20 2.99
C LEU A 428 -14.64 -11.16 1.86
N GLY A 429 -13.87 -10.08 1.95
CA GLY A 429 -13.76 -9.10 0.89
C GLY A 429 -13.22 -9.68 -0.42
N VAL A 430 -12.21 -10.54 -0.36
CA VAL A 430 -11.68 -11.26 -1.54
C VAL A 430 -12.74 -12.17 -2.15
N LEU A 431 -13.49 -12.91 -1.34
CA LEU A 431 -14.58 -13.76 -1.81
C LEU A 431 -15.67 -12.95 -2.53
N ILE A 432 -16.02 -11.76 -2.02
CA ILE A 432 -16.98 -10.85 -2.70
C ILE A 432 -16.44 -10.44 -4.08
N LEU A 433 -15.15 -10.12 -4.20
CA LEU A 433 -14.53 -9.76 -5.48
C LEU A 433 -14.54 -10.91 -6.49
N LEU A 434 -14.27 -12.14 -6.04
CA LEU A 434 -14.28 -13.33 -6.89
C LEU A 434 -15.72 -13.71 -7.28
N ALA A 435 -16.65 -13.73 -6.33
CA ALA A 435 -18.05 -14.08 -6.57
C ALA A 435 -18.74 -13.09 -7.53
N SER A 436 -18.46 -11.79 -7.39
CA SER A 436 -18.95 -10.76 -8.32
C SER A 436 -18.21 -10.76 -9.68
N ARG A 437 -17.15 -11.57 -9.83
CA ARG A 437 -16.22 -11.56 -10.97
C ARG A 437 -15.68 -10.14 -11.24
N ALA A 438 -15.49 -9.34 -10.18
CA ALA A 438 -14.78 -8.07 -10.26
C ALA A 438 -13.28 -8.32 -10.50
N VAL A 439 -12.74 -9.37 -9.88
CA VAL A 439 -11.41 -9.95 -10.12
C VAL A 439 -11.58 -11.40 -10.57
N ARG A 440 -10.90 -11.83 -11.64
CA ARG A 440 -10.90 -13.24 -12.06
C ARG A 440 -9.90 -14.05 -11.20
N MET A 441 -10.14 -15.34 -11.03
CA MET A 441 -9.27 -16.22 -10.22
C MET A 441 -7.82 -16.22 -10.69
N GLN A 442 -7.58 -16.24 -12.01
CA GLN A 442 -6.24 -16.19 -12.60
C GLN A 442 -5.54 -14.86 -12.30
N GLU A 443 -6.29 -13.75 -12.30
CA GLU A 443 -5.75 -12.42 -12.01
C GLU A 443 -5.38 -12.27 -10.53
N MET A 444 -6.13 -12.90 -9.63
CA MET A 444 -5.90 -12.83 -8.18
C MET A 444 -4.45 -13.16 -7.82
N TYR A 445 -3.89 -14.22 -8.40
CA TYR A 445 -2.50 -14.63 -8.12
C TYR A 445 -1.47 -13.61 -8.58
N ASN A 446 -1.76 -12.87 -9.66
CA ASN A 446 -0.89 -11.81 -10.19
C ASN A 446 -0.99 -10.51 -9.39
N LEU A 447 -2.06 -10.33 -8.60
CA LEU A 447 -2.23 -9.17 -7.73
C LEU A 447 -1.37 -9.27 -6.46
N ILE A 448 -1.05 -10.49 -6.02
CA ILE A 448 -0.31 -10.76 -4.79
C ILE A 448 1.20 -10.58 -5.02
N GLU A 449 1.87 -9.79 -4.17
CA GLU A 449 3.34 -9.70 -4.16
C GLU A 449 3.98 -10.84 -3.36
N TRP A 450 4.14 -12.00 -3.98
CA TRP A 450 4.76 -13.17 -3.36
C TRP A 450 6.14 -12.89 -2.77
N ARG A 451 6.95 -12.07 -3.46
CA ARG A 451 8.30 -11.71 -2.99
C ARG A 451 8.27 -11.00 -1.63
N LEU A 452 7.28 -10.13 -1.42
CA LEU A 452 7.10 -9.44 -0.14
C LEU A 452 6.62 -10.40 0.96
N LEU A 453 5.68 -11.29 0.64
CA LEU A 453 5.18 -12.27 1.62
C LEU A 453 6.29 -13.20 2.12
N VAL A 454 7.13 -13.70 1.21
CA VAL A 454 8.30 -14.52 1.55
C VAL A 454 9.30 -13.74 2.40
N LEU A 455 9.54 -12.47 2.07
CA LEU A 455 10.42 -11.59 2.83
C LEU A 455 9.91 -11.39 4.27
N ILE A 456 8.62 -11.07 4.45
CA ILE A 456 8.01 -10.91 5.78
C ILE A 456 8.12 -12.22 6.58
N ALA A 457 7.77 -13.35 5.96
CA ALA A 457 7.84 -14.67 6.58
C ALA A 457 9.25 -14.99 7.09
N GLY A 458 10.27 -14.83 6.25
CA GLY A 458 11.65 -15.11 6.64
C GLY A 458 12.22 -14.09 7.62
N MET A 459 11.75 -12.84 7.59
CA MET A 459 12.14 -11.85 8.59
C MET A 459 11.54 -12.14 9.96
N ILE A 460 10.34 -12.74 10.04
CA ILE A 460 9.80 -13.30 11.29
C ILE A 460 10.79 -14.32 11.86
N SER A 461 11.22 -15.29 11.05
CA SER A 461 12.21 -16.31 11.43
C SER A 461 13.55 -15.71 11.84
N PHE A 462 14.01 -14.68 11.12
CA PHE A 462 15.25 -13.96 11.42
C PHE A 462 15.21 -13.30 12.82
N GLY A 463 14.05 -12.77 13.24
CA GLY A 463 13.88 -12.23 14.59
C GLY A 463 13.93 -13.31 15.67
N THR A 464 13.29 -14.46 15.43
CA THR A 464 13.37 -15.61 16.34
C THR A 464 14.82 -16.06 16.52
N ALA A 465 15.62 -16.06 15.45
CA ALA A 465 17.05 -16.36 15.53
C ALA A 465 17.83 -15.33 16.38
N MET A 466 17.54 -14.04 16.22
CA MET A 466 18.17 -12.99 17.04
C MET A 466 17.84 -13.12 18.54
N GLU A 467 16.58 -13.42 18.88
CA GLU A 467 16.15 -13.60 20.26
C GLU A 467 16.76 -14.86 20.89
N LYS A 468 16.73 -15.99 20.18
CA LYS A 468 17.27 -17.26 20.66
C LYS A 468 18.79 -17.25 20.81
N SER A 469 19.48 -16.54 19.92
CA SER A 469 20.93 -16.37 20.00
C SER A 469 21.37 -15.37 21.08
N GLY A 470 20.48 -14.46 21.52
CA GLY A 470 20.82 -13.32 22.37
C GLY A 470 21.52 -12.18 21.62
N ALA A 471 21.56 -12.23 20.29
CA ALA A 471 22.14 -11.18 19.46
C ALA A 471 21.36 -9.86 19.55
N ASP A 472 20.06 -9.93 19.84
CA ASP A 472 19.20 -8.78 20.08
C ASP A 472 19.66 -7.93 21.28
N LYS A 473 19.93 -8.57 22.42
CA LYS A 473 20.45 -7.91 23.63
C LYS A 473 21.83 -7.33 23.39
N TYR A 474 22.70 -8.07 22.72
CA TYR A 474 24.05 -7.62 22.38
C TYR A 474 24.04 -6.33 21.53
N LEU A 475 23.22 -6.28 20.48
CA LEU A 475 23.09 -5.09 19.64
C LEU A 475 22.46 -3.92 20.40
N ALA A 476 21.43 -4.18 21.20
CA ALA A 476 20.80 -3.15 22.03
C ALA A 476 21.83 -2.54 23.00
N ASP A 477 22.58 -3.36 23.75
CA ASP A 477 23.60 -2.88 24.69
C ASP A 477 24.69 -2.05 24.00
N MET A 478 25.09 -2.44 22.78
CA MET A 478 26.07 -1.69 21.99
C MET A 478 25.55 -0.29 21.62
N ILE A 479 24.28 -0.18 21.23
CA ILE A 479 23.63 1.10 20.92
C ILE A 479 23.45 1.95 22.18
N VAL A 480 23.01 1.33 23.28
CA VAL A 480 22.82 2.00 24.58
C VAL A 480 24.13 2.60 25.08
N ARG A 481 25.25 1.87 25.02
CA ARG A 481 26.57 2.39 25.42
C ARG A 481 27.06 3.54 24.55
N GLY A 482 26.68 3.58 23.27
CA GLY A 482 27.12 4.63 22.34
C GLY A 482 26.25 5.88 22.37
N VAL A 483 24.93 5.73 22.53
CA VAL A 483 23.95 6.81 22.29
C VAL A 483 22.97 7.01 23.45
N GLY A 484 22.94 6.11 24.45
CA GLY A 484 21.98 6.15 25.56
C GLY A 484 22.03 7.42 26.39
N ASP A 485 23.22 8.01 26.56
CA ASP A 485 23.43 9.25 27.32
C ASP A 485 22.79 10.48 26.65
N TYR A 486 22.54 10.43 25.34
CA TYR A 486 21.91 11.51 24.57
C TYR A 486 20.37 11.46 24.60
N GLY A 487 19.79 10.49 25.32
CA GLY A 487 18.36 10.34 25.53
C GLY A 487 17.62 9.61 24.39
N GLY A 488 16.38 9.17 24.66
CA GLY A 488 15.58 8.36 23.72
C GLY A 488 15.30 9.02 22.36
N LEU A 489 15.24 10.36 22.32
CA LEU A 489 15.08 11.12 21.08
C LEU A 489 16.31 11.01 20.16
N ALA A 490 17.52 11.00 20.71
CA ALA A 490 18.74 10.86 19.92
C ALA A 490 18.83 9.46 19.30
N VAL A 491 18.45 8.43 20.06
CA VAL A 491 18.38 7.05 19.55
C VAL A 491 17.33 6.94 18.43
N LEU A 492 16.17 7.56 18.60
CA LEU A 492 15.11 7.61 17.58
C LEU A 492 15.59 8.29 16.28
N ALA A 493 16.28 9.42 16.40
CA ALA A 493 16.89 10.13 15.27
C ALA A 493 17.97 9.26 14.58
N GLY A 494 18.78 8.55 15.35
CA GLY A 494 19.78 7.61 14.83
C GLY A 494 19.16 6.52 13.96
N PHE A 495 18.03 5.94 14.39
CA PHE A 495 17.31 4.95 13.59
C PHE A 495 16.69 5.55 12.33
N PHE A 496 16.21 6.79 12.36
CA PHE A 496 15.77 7.46 11.14
C PHE A 496 16.92 7.58 10.13
N VAL A 497 18.06 8.14 10.55
CA VAL A 497 19.23 8.35 9.69
C VAL A 497 19.76 7.01 9.15
N LEU A 498 19.87 6.00 10.01
CA LEU A 498 20.28 4.65 9.62
C LEU A 498 19.34 4.07 8.57
N THR A 499 18.04 4.19 8.77
CA THR A 499 17.04 3.66 7.82
C THR A 499 17.16 4.36 6.47
N VAL A 500 17.21 5.70 6.45
CA VAL A 500 17.38 6.47 5.21
C VAL A 500 18.70 6.12 4.51
N ALA A 501 19.78 5.90 5.25
CA ALA A 501 21.05 5.49 4.66
C ALA A 501 20.95 4.10 3.99
N LEU A 502 20.26 3.15 4.63
CA LEU A 502 20.07 1.79 4.11
C LEU A 502 19.07 1.71 2.94
N THR A 503 18.11 2.64 2.82
CA THR A 503 17.22 2.69 1.65
C THR A 503 17.90 3.18 0.38
N GLN A 504 19.12 3.72 0.45
CA GLN A 504 19.81 4.16 -0.77
C GLN A 504 20.32 2.98 -1.61
N PRO A 505 21.01 1.97 -1.04
CA PRO A 505 21.43 0.80 -1.80
C PRO A 505 20.37 -0.31 -1.88
N MET A 506 19.33 -0.30 -1.04
CA MET A 506 18.37 -1.41 -0.92
C MET A 506 16.94 -0.92 -1.19
N SER A 507 16.05 -1.83 -1.60
CA SER A 507 14.60 -1.54 -1.56
C SER A 507 14.10 -1.09 -0.17
N ASN A 508 13.14 -0.16 -0.16
CA ASN A 508 12.58 0.44 1.07
C ASN A 508 12.13 -0.59 2.11
N GLN A 509 11.40 -1.60 1.65
CA GLN A 509 10.89 -2.67 2.52
C GLN A 509 12.01 -3.55 3.10
N ALA A 510 13.08 -3.80 2.34
CA ALA A 510 14.21 -4.59 2.85
C ALA A 510 14.97 -3.82 3.94
N ALA A 511 15.25 -2.52 3.71
CA ALA A 511 15.88 -1.67 4.72
C ALA A 511 15.03 -1.58 6.00
N ALA A 512 13.72 -1.37 5.86
CA ALA A 512 12.81 -1.32 7.01
C ALA A 512 12.83 -2.62 7.82
N LEU A 513 12.73 -3.77 7.14
CA LEU A 513 12.66 -5.08 7.81
C LEU A 513 13.98 -5.48 8.49
N VAL A 514 15.12 -4.96 8.04
CA VAL A 514 16.40 -5.11 8.72
C VAL A 514 16.49 -4.24 9.96
N VAL A 515 15.97 -3.01 9.92
CA VAL A 515 16.12 -2.03 11.01
C VAL A 515 15.08 -2.20 12.11
N VAL A 516 13.81 -2.46 11.77
CA VAL A 516 12.69 -2.62 12.72
C VAL A 516 13.01 -3.55 13.90
N PRO A 517 13.59 -4.74 13.69
CA PRO A 517 13.91 -5.66 14.78
C PRO A 517 14.84 -5.05 15.82
N ILE A 518 15.87 -4.35 15.34
CA ILE A 518 16.92 -3.73 16.13
C ILE A 518 16.33 -2.52 16.87
N ALA A 519 15.54 -1.71 16.18
CA ALA A 519 14.89 -0.52 16.74
C ALA A 519 13.92 -0.88 17.89
N ILE A 520 13.06 -1.88 17.70
CA ILE A 520 12.12 -2.35 18.72
C ILE A 520 12.85 -2.91 19.93
N LYS A 521 13.83 -3.80 19.72
CA LYS A 521 14.56 -4.40 20.84
C LYS A 521 15.37 -3.36 21.62
N THR A 522 15.96 -2.39 20.93
CA THR A 522 16.64 -1.24 21.57
C THR A 522 15.68 -0.41 22.42
N ALA A 523 14.48 -0.12 21.90
CA ALA A 523 13.45 0.60 22.65
C ALA A 523 13.05 -0.17 23.92
N VAL A 524 12.81 -1.48 23.81
CA VAL A 524 12.48 -2.34 24.96
C VAL A 524 13.58 -2.34 26.01
N SER A 525 14.86 -2.45 25.60
CA SER A 525 16.00 -2.42 26.53
C SER A 525 16.16 -1.07 27.24
N LEU A 526 15.79 0.04 26.58
CA LEU A 526 15.79 1.39 27.15
C LEU A 526 14.53 1.73 27.96
N GLY A 527 13.56 0.81 28.08
CA GLY A 527 12.26 1.09 28.71
C GLY A 527 11.40 2.10 27.93
N LEU A 528 11.64 2.25 26.64
CA LEU A 528 10.93 3.15 25.74
C LEU A 528 9.83 2.42 24.97
N ASN A 529 8.89 3.18 24.39
CA ASN A 529 7.80 2.65 23.60
C ASN A 529 8.31 2.06 22.27
N PRO A 530 8.23 0.73 22.05
CA PRO A 530 8.72 0.08 20.83
C PRO A 530 7.91 0.46 19.59
N ARG A 531 6.64 0.85 19.75
CA ARG A 531 5.78 1.26 18.63
C ARG A 531 6.27 2.56 18.02
N THR A 532 6.72 3.51 18.83
CA THR A 532 7.32 4.77 18.37
C THR A 532 8.50 4.54 17.44
N PHE A 533 9.38 3.59 17.78
CA PHE A 533 10.55 3.25 16.97
C PHE A 533 10.16 2.53 15.68
N ALA A 534 9.18 1.63 15.71
CA ALA A 534 8.68 0.97 14.50
C ALA A 534 8.03 1.96 13.53
N VAL A 535 7.21 2.89 14.04
CA VAL A 535 6.58 3.96 13.25
C VAL A 535 7.63 4.89 12.66
N MET A 536 8.66 5.26 13.44
CA MET A 536 9.78 6.07 12.95
C MET A 536 10.51 5.40 11.78
N VAL A 537 10.86 4.13 11.91
CA VAL A 537 11.50 3.36 10.83
C VAL A 537 10.59 3.25 9.61
N THR A 538 9.27 3.12 9.80
CA THR A 538 8.29 3.07 8.71
C THR A 538 8.31 4.34 7.87
N TYR A 539 8.29 5.52 8.51
CA TYR A 539 8.37 6.79 7.80
C TYR A 539 9.75 7.02 7.18
N ALA A 540 10.82 6.70 7.91
CA ALA A 540 12.19 6.84 7.42
C ALA A 540 12.44 6.00 6.16
N ALA A 541 11.94 4.76 6.14
CA ALA A 541 12.08 3.86 5.00
C ALA A 541 11.28 4.32 3.77
N SER A 542 10.28 5.17 3.96
CA SER A 542 9.51 5.75 2.86
C SER A 542 10.12 7.05 2.31
N CYS A 543 11.20 7.56 2.90
CA CYS A 543 11.86 8.81 2.50
C CYS A 543 12.87 8.65 1.35
N SER A 544 12.49 7.96 0.28
CA SER A 544 13.37 7.62 -0.84
C SER A 544 13.42 8.71 -1.92
N PHE A 545 13.78 9.93 -1.51
CA PHE A 545 13.86 11.11 -2.39
C PHE A 545 15.28 11.40 -2.90
N LEU A 546 16.30 10.86 -2.24
CA LEU A 546 17.70 11.22 -2.46
C LEU A 546 18.28 10.65 -3.76
N THR A 547 17.82 9.47 -4.17
CA THR A 547 18.35 8.73 -5.31
C THR A 547 17.22 8.39 -6.30
N PRO A 548 17.54 8.20 -7.60
CA PRO A 548 16.55 7.82 -8.59
C PRO A 548 16.23 6.31 -8.57
N LEU A 549 16.66 5.57 -7.54
CA LEU A 549 16.56 4.11 -7.48
C LEU A 549 15.16 3.63 -7.05
N GLU A 550 14.40 4.48 -6.36
CA GLU A 550 12.99 4.22 -6.08
C GLU A 550 12.24 3.98 -7.42
N PRO A 551 11.46 2.90 -7.57
CA PRO A 551 10.83 2.56 -8.85
C PRO A 551 9.96 3.67 -9.45
N ALA A 552 9.27 4.47 -8.60
CA ALA A 552 8.54 5.65 -9.04
C ALA A 552 9.46 6.72 -9.65
N CYS A 553 10.64 6.93 -9.07
CA CYS A 553 11.65 7.86 -9.56
C CYS A 553 12.33 7.36 -10.85
N VAL A 554 12.55 6.06 -11.00
CA VAL A 554 13.10 5.47 -12.24
C VAL A 554 12.18 5.77 -13.43
N LEU A 555 10.86 5.63 -13.27
CA LEU A 555 9.88 5.85 -14.33
C LEU A 555 9.89 7.28 -14.89
N ILE A 556 10.23 8.26 -14.05
CA ILE A 556 10.31 9.66 -14.46
C ILE A 556 11.72 10.09 -14.87
N PHE A 557 12.73 9.27 -14.58
CA PHE A 557 14.14 9.62 -14.77
C PHE A 557 14.44 9.96 -16.23
N THR A 558 14.06 9.04 -17.14
CA THR A 558 14.27 9.20 -18.58
C THR A 558 13.35 10.26 -19.19
N PRO A 559 12.01 10.23 -18.99
CA PRO A 559 11.12 11.20 -19.62
C PRO A 559 11.33 12.62 -19.12
N GLY A 560 11.75 12.79 -17.85
CA GLY A 560 12.09 14.08 -17.26
C GLY A 560 13.53 14.53 -17.53
N ARG A 561 14.36 13.70 -18.18
CA ARG A 561 15.78 14.00 -18.47
C ARG A 561 16.55 14.43 -17.22
N TYR A 562 16.29 13.77 -16.10
CA TYR A 562 16.97 14.07 -14.84
C TYR A 562 18.37 13.49 -14.81
N ARG A 563 19.23 14.12 -14.01
CA ARG A 563 20.52 13.60 -13.59
C ARG A 563 20.40 13.14 -12.15
N PHE A 564 21.28 12.23 -11.74
CA PHE A 564 21.33 11.74 -10.36
C PHE A 564 21.38 12.88 -9.32
N PHE A 565 22.23 13.90 -9.55
CA PHE A 565 22.35 15.05 -8.65
C PHE A 565 21.11 15.95 -8.58
N ASP A 566 20.18 15.87 -9.55
CA ASP A 566 18.91 16.61 -9.45
C ASP A 566 18.06 16.05 -8.29
N PHE A 567 18.09 14.72 -8.08
CA PHE A 567 17.41 14.05 -6.95
C PHE A 567 18.07 14.39 -5.62
N VAL A 568 19.40 14.34 -5.53
CA VAL A 568 20.09 14.70 -4.28
C VAL A 568 19.78 16.15 -3.90
N LYS A 569 19.78 17.08 -4.86
CA LYS A 569 19.54 18.51 -4.62
C LYS A 569 18.11 18.78 -4.13
N VAL A 570 17.10 18.21 -4.77
CA VAL A 570 15.68 18.47 -4.42
C VAL A 570 15.22 17.57 -3.28
N GLY A 571 15.67 16.31 -3.27
CA GLY A 571 15.31 15.30 -2.29
C GLY A 571 15.91 15.53 -0.92
N SER A 572 17.16 15.99 -0.80
CA SER A 572 17.81 16.18 0.51
C SER A 572 17.07 17.18 1.41
N ILE A 573 16.64 18.32 0.85
CA ILE A 573 15.88 19.33 1.59
C ILE A 573 14.53 18.74 2.05
N LEU A 574 13.86 18.00 1.17
CA LEU A 574 12.61 17.33 1.52
C LEU A 574 12.82 16.27 2.61
N THR A 575 13.87 15.44 2.52
CA THR A 575 14.21 14.45 3.54
C THR A 575 14.47 15.10 4.91
N VAL A 576 15.15 16.25 4.95
CA VAL A 576 15.36 17.01 6.20
C VAL A 576 14.05 17.58 6.74
N ALA A 577 13.17 18.09 5.86
CA ALA A 577 11.85 18.57 6.27
C ALA A 577 11.00 17.43 6.86
N VAL A 578 10.98 16.26 6.20
CA VAL A 578 10.27 15.08 6.71
C VAL A 578 10.87 14.62 8.03
N PHE A 579 12.21 14.58 8.15
CA PHE A 579 12.92 14.26 9.39
C PHE A 579 12.46 15.14 10.55
N ALA A 580 12.43 16.47 10.36
CA ALA A 580 11.97 17.40 11.39
C ALA A 580 10.51 17.15 11.79
N ILE A 581 9.63 16.89 10.82
CA ILE A 581 8.21 16.63 11.06
C ILE A 581 8.01 15.32 11.82
N VAL A 582 8.68 14.23 11.42
CA VAL A 582 8.53 12.95 12.13
C VAL A 582 9.13 13.01 13.52
N MET A 583 10.27 13.68 13.69
CA MET A 583 10.88 13.87 15.02
C MET A 583 9.98 14.67 15.97
N LEU A 584 9.13 15.55 15.43
CA LEU A 584 8.19 16.33 16.21
C LEU A 584 6.86 15.58 16.45
N LEU A 585 6.26 14.99 15.42
CA LEU A 585 4.92 14.42 15.51
C LEU A 585 4.89 12.96 15.97
N VAL A 586 5.90 12.14 15.64
CA VAL A 586 5.90 10.73 16.05
C VAL A 586 5.92 10.61 17.58
N PRO A 587 6.74 11.35 18.35
CA PRO A 587 6.69 11.31 19.82
C PRO A 587 5.40 11.88 20.42
N VAL A 588 4.65 12.71 19.68
CA VAL A 588 3.37 13.28 20.15
C VAL A 588 2.25 12.25 20.05
N PHE A 589 2.17 11.52 18.94
CA PHE A 589 1.15 10.48 18.74
C PHE A 589 1.53 9.12 19.34
N TRP A 590 2.83 8.83 19.43
CA TRP A 590 3.38 7.66 20.10
C TRP A 590 4.43 8.10 21.12
N PRO A 591 4.03 8.44 22.35
CA PRO A 591 4.93 8.87 23.42
C PRO A 591 6.13 7.93 23.58
N ILE A 592 7.34 8.50 23.60
CA ILE A 592 8.60 7.75 23.71
C ILE A 592 8.71 7.01 25.04
N GLN A 593 8.20 7.61 26.12
CA GLN A 593 8.10 6.95 27.42
C GLN A 593 6.80 6.13 27.46
N GLN A 594 6.90 4.86 27.87
CA GLN A 594 5.70 4.07 28.17
C GLN A 594 5.08 4.57 29.46
N ASN A 595 3.76 4.75 29.49
CA ASN A 595 3.02 5.14 30.67
C ASN A 595 1.76 4.28 30.83
N ALA A 596 1.76 3.42 31.85
CA ALA A 596 0.56 2.79 32.37
C ALA A 596 -0.13 3.72 33.39
N ASP A 597 -1.31 3.33 33.86
CA ASP A 597 -2.00 4.00 34.99
C ASP A 597 -2.69 2.90 35.81
N LEU A 598 -2.06 2.45 36.90
CA LEU A 598 -2.51 1.32 37.69
C LEU A 598 -3.39 1.77 38.86
N SER A 599 -4.69 1.72 38.64
CA SER A 599 -5.68 2.14 39.63
C SER A 599 -6.21 0.98 40.47
N LEU A 600 -6.20 1.16 41.79
CA LEU A 600 -6.77 0.22 42.76
C LEU A 600 -8.16 0.65 43.25
N ALA A 601 -9.04 -0.33 43.45
CA ALA A 601 -10.25 -0.20 44.24
C ALA A 601 -10.33 -1.40 45.21
N GLN A 602 -10.78 -1.17 46.44
CA GLN A 602 -10.85 -2.21 47.45
C GLN A 602 -12.17 -2.13 48.21
N ILE A 603 -12.76 -3.29 48.48
CA ILE A 603 -13.92 -3.44 49.37
C ILE A 603 -13.66 -4.58 50.36
N ALA A 604 -14.26 -4.49 51.54
CA ALA A 604 -14.16 -5.52 52.58
C ALA A 604 -15.55 -5.99 53.03
N SER A 605 -15.69 -7.29 53.29
CA SER A 605 -16.93 -7.90 53.79
C SER A 605 -16.65 -9.10 54.71
N PRO A 606 -17.35 -9.24 55.85
CA PRO A 606 -18.39 -8.36 56.37
C PRO A 606 -17.86 -7.06 56.99
N LYS A 607 -18.68 -6.00 56.99
CA LYS A 607 -18.39 -4.68 57.59
C LYS A 607 -19.60 -4.25 58.43
N PRO A 608 -19.58 -4.34 59.78
CA PRO A 608 -18.41 -4.63 60.63
C PRO A 608 -17.96 -6.09 60.57
N ALA A 609 -16.68 -6.32 60.90
CA ALA A 609 -16.08 -7.64 60.99
C ALA A 609 -16.40 -8.32 62.33
N THR A 610 -16.53 -9.64 62.34
CA THR A 610 -16.84 -10.43 63.55
C THR A 610 -15.61 -11.21 63.99
N LYS A 611 -15.33 -11.23 65.30
CA LYS A 611 -14.21 -12.01 65.87
C LYS A 611 -14.38 -13.50 65.56
N GLY A 612 -13.28 -14.19 65.31
CA GLY A 612 -13.26 -15.62 64.96
C GLY A 612 -13.87 -15.97 63.59
N HIS A 613 -14.28 -14.96 62.80
CA HIS A 613 -14.86 -15.15 61.47
C HIS A 613 -13.96 -14.57 60.37
N SER A 614 -14.18 -15.02 59.14
CA SER A 614 -13.43 -14.56 57.98
C SER A 614 -13.86 -13.16 57.53
N LEU A 615 -12.88 -12.29 57.32
CA LEU A 615 -12.97 -11.01 56.63
C LEU A 615 -12.36 -11.15 55.24
N THR A 616 -13.15 -10.85 54.21
CA THR A 616 -12.73 -10.95 52.81
C THR A 616 -12.50 -9.55 52.24
N TYR A 617 -11.31 -9.33 51.69
CA TYR A 617 -10.96 -8.15 50.90
C TYR A 617 -11.01 -8.50 49.42
N THR A 618 -11.79 -7.73 48.66
CA THR A 618 -11.84 -7.82 47.20
C THR A 618 -11.19 -6.57 46.63
N ILE A 619 -10.08 -6.76 45.92
CA ILE A 619 -9.24 -5.70 45.35
C ILE A 619 -9.37 -5.78 43.84
N ALA A 620 -9.93 -4.75 43.20
CA ALA A 620 -9.93 -4.60 41.76
C ALA A 620 -8.74 -3.75 41.32
N LEU A 621 -7.91 -4.29 40.44
CA LEU A 621 -6.79 -3.61 39.80
C LEU A 621 -7.15 -3.35 38.35
N THR A 622 -7.03 -2.09 37.90
CA THR A 622 -7.34 -1.70 36.53
C THR A 622 -6.20 -0.89 35.94
N ASN A 623 -5.79 -1.20 34.70
CA ASN A 623 -4.87 -0.35 33.95
C ASN A 623 -5.66 0.64 33.09
N LYS A 624 -5.66 1.92 33.47
CA LYS A 624 -6.33 3.03 32.77
C LYS A 624 -5.43 3.72 31.74
N GLY A 625 -4.14 3.36 31.71
CA GLY A 625 -3.13 4.02 30.90
C GLY A 625 -3.08 3.43 29.50
N PRO A 626 -2.57 4.17 28.51
CA PRO A 626 -2.54 3.73 27.11
C PRO A 626 -1.67 2.48 26.90
N ASP A 627 -0.65 2.27 27.74
CA ASP A 627 0.31 1.18 27.62
C ASP A 627 0.03 0.03 28.58
N THR A 628 0.45 -1.18 28.19
CA THR A 628 0.37 -2.38 29.01
C THR A 628 1.38 -2.31 30.17
N ALA A 629 0.91 -2.40 31.41
CA ALA A 629 1.78 -2.53 32.58
C ALA A 629 2.36 -3.95 32.63
N ARG A 630 3.66 -4.10 32.89
CA ARG A 630 4.34 -5.41 32.95
C ARG A 630 4.80 -5.71 34.37
N SER A 631 4.88 -7.00 34.72
CA SER A 631 5.37 -7.46 36.03
C SER A 631 4.72 -6.72 37.19
N VAL A 632 3.39 -6.57 37.13
CA VAL A 632 2.62 -5.81 38.11
C VAL A 632 2.57 -6.56 39.43
N LYS A 633 2.84 -5.88 40.53
CA LYS A 633 2.82 -6.42 41.88
C LYS A 633 1.80 -5.68 42.72
N VAL A 634 0.78 -6.39 43.19
CA VAL A 634 -0.17 -5.90 44.19
C VAL A 634 0.29 -6.38 45.55
N MET A 635 0.57 -5.45 46.46
CA MET A 635 1.10 -5.73 47.79
C MET A 635 0.08 -5.31 48.86
N SER A 636 -0.18 -6.18 49.82
CA SER A 636 -1.09 -5.94 50.95
C SER A 636 -0.42 -6.41 52.23
N ASN A 637 -0.36 -5.52 53.22
CA ASN A 637 0.12 -5.87 54.56
C ASN A 637 -1.08 -5.93 55.51
N LEU A 638 -1.55 -7.15 55.78
CA LEU A 638 -2.69 -7.35 56.66
C LEU A 638 -2.32 -6.99 58.12
N PRO A 639 -3.14 -6.18 58.81
CA PRO A 639 -2.82 -5.73 60.17
C PRO A 639 -2.83 -6.91 61.17
N ALA A 640 -2.13 -6.76 62.30
CA ALA A 640 -2.00 -7.83 63.32
C ALA A 640 -3.33 -8.28 63.95
N ALA A 641 -4.41 -7.52 63.76
CA ALA A 641 -5.76 -7.88 64.20
C ALA A 641 -6.38 -9.04 63.39
N VAL A 642 -5.80 -9.39 62.24
CA VAL A 642 -6.23 -10.51 61.40
C VAL A 642 -5.06 -11.45 61.09
N THR A 643 -5.38 -12.71 60.79
CA THR A 643 -4.42 -13.72 60.34
C THR A 643 -4.81 -14.16 58.93
N PHE A 644 -3.87 -14.13 57.98
CA PHE A 644 -4.15 -14.59 56.62
C PHE A 644 -4.70 -16.03 56.57
N ALA A 645 -5.72 -16.27 55.75
CA ALA A 645 -6.30 -17.58 55.51
C ALA A 645 -6.07 -18.06 54.07
N SER A 646 -6.48 -17.27 53.05
CA SER A 646 -6.32 -17.67 51.64
C SER A 646 -6.23 -16.47 50.69
N CYS A 647 -5.73 -16.72 49.49
CA CYS A 647 -5.62 -15.75 48.39
C CYS A 647 -6.06 -16.40 47.09
N ASN A 648 -6.84 -15.66 46.29
CA ASN A 648 -7.17 -16.03 44.93
C ASN A 648 -7.06 -14.80 44.03
N ALA A 649 -6.69 -14.99 42.76
CA ALA A 649 -6.63 -13.92 41.77
C ALA A 649 -7.25 -14.39 40.45
N THR A 650 -7.95 -13.50 39.75
CA THR A 650 -8.47 -13.79 38.40
C THR A 650 -7.38 -13.60 37.35
N GLY A 651 -7.47 -14.33 36.23
CA GLY A 651 -6.48 -14.25 35.15
C GLY A 651 -5.17 -14.93 35.53
N ASP A 652 -4.05 -14.41 35.05
CA ASP A 652 -2.72 -15.00 35.26
C ASP A 652 -2.05 -14.54 36.58
N GLY A 653 -2.86 -14.17 37.57
CA GLY A 653 -2.37 -13.69 38.86
C GLY A 653 -1.84 -14.81 39.75
N VAL A 654 -0.62 -14.67 40.25
CA VAL A 654 0.01 -15.63 41.17
C VAL A 654 0.07 -15.05 42.58
N CYS A 655 -0.63 -15.68 43.52
CA CYS A 655 -0.60 -15.32 44.94
C CYS A 655 0.70 -15.81 45.61
N GLY A 656 1.37 -14.93 46.34
CA GLY A 656 2.58 -15.23 47.12
C GLY A 656 2.68 -14.44 48.43
N GLY A 657 3.89 -14.35 48.98
CA GLY A 657 4.19 -13.69 50.25
C GLY A 657 4.10 -14.60 51.48
N GLU A 658 4.51 -14.07 52.64
CA GLU A 658 4.64 -14.79 53.91
C GLU A 658 3.77 -14.16 55.00
N GLY A 659 3.06 -15.00 55.77
CA GLY A 659 2.23 -14.54 56.89
C GLY A 659 1.16 -13.52 56.48
N ASN A 660 1.23 -12.32 57.03
CA ASN A 660 0.30 -11.24 56.70
C ASN A 660 0.78 -10.33 55.57
N ASN A 661 2.03 -10.47 55.12
CA ASN A 661 2.57 -9.72 54.00
C ASN A 661 2.31 -10.47 52.69
N ARG A 662 1.36 -9.99 51.90
CA ARG A 662 0.86 -10.67 50.70
C ARG A 662 1.22 -9.90 49.45
N VAL A 663 1.70 -10.64 48.46
CA VAL A 663 2.10 -10.11 47.15
C VAL A 663 1.42 -10.95 46.08
N VAL A 664 0.70 -10.31 45.18
CA VAL A 664 0.12 -10.95 43.99
C VAL A 664 0.78 -10.37 42.76
N THR A 665 1.36 -11.25 41.94
CA THR A 665 2.10 -10.85 40.73
C THR A 665 1.30 -11.18 39.47
N PHE A 666 1.21 -10.22 38.55
CA PHE A 666 0.66 -10.40 37.22
C PHE A 666 1.76 -10.19 36.16
N PRO A 667 1.92 -11.09 35.18
CA PRO A 667 2.93 -10.93 34.13
C PRO A 667 2.75 -9.65 33.31
N ALA A 668 1.51 -9.32 32.98
CA ALA A 668 1.12 -8.11 32.28
C ALA A 668 -0.36 -7.76 32.54
N LEU A 669 -0.69 -6.47 32.45
CA LEU A 669 -2.05 -5.96 32.48
C LEU A 669 -2.26 -5.00 31.31
N ALA A 670 -3.02 -5.43 30.30
CA ALA A 670 -3.27 -4.66 29.10
C ALA A 670 -4.05 -3.37 29.39
N ASN A 671 -3.95 -2.38 28.51
CA ASN A 671 -4.76 -1.16 28.58
C ASN A 671 -6.26 -1.52 28.65
N GLY A 672 -6.97 -0.95 29.62
CA GLY A 672 -8.39 -1.16 29.87
C GLY A 672 -8.72 -2.50 30.53
N ALA A 673 -7.74 -3.37 30.77
CA ALA A 673 -7.96 -4.63 31.47
C ALA A 673 -8.13 -4.40 32.98
N SER A 674 -9.01 -5.19 33.59
CA SER A 674 -9.26 -5.20 35.03
C SER A 674 -9.16 -6.63 35.54
N VAL A 675 -8.49 -6.81 36.67
CA VAL A 675 -8.30 -8.09 37.35
C VAL A 675 -8.63 -7.93 38.83
N THR A 676 -9.12 -8.99 39.45
CA THR A 676 -9.54 -9.00 40.85
C THR A 676 -8.65 -9.92 41.67
N VAL A 677 -8.23 -9.43 42.83
CA VAL A 677 -7.54 -10.18 43.89
C VAL A 677 -8.45 -10.29 45.09
N THR A 678 -8.66 -11.51 45.58
CA THR A 678 -9.45 -11.82 46.76
C THR A 678 -8.53 -12.34 47.87
N LEU A 679 -8.43 -11.59 48.97
CA LEU A 679 -7.69 -11.99 50.18
C LEU A 679 -8.68 -12.30 51.31
N VAL A 680 -8.59 -13.48 51.89
CA VAL A 680 -9.38 -13.89 53.05
C VAL A 680 -8.47 -13.92 54.27
N ALA A 681 -8.88 -13.26 55.35
CA ALA A 681 -8.19 -13.25 56.63
C ALA A 681 -9.15 -13.57 57.76
N LEU A 682 -8.69 -14.27 58.80
CA LEU A 682 -9.44 -14.57 60.02
C LEU A 682 -9.26 -13.42 61.01
N VAL A 683 -10.34 -12.88 61.58
CA VAL A 683 -10.26 -11.87 62.64
C VAL A 683 -9.88 -12.53 63.97
N ASN A 684 -8.77 -12.10 64.57
CA ASN A 684 -8.22 -12.73 65.77
C ASN A 684 -9.16 -12.50 66.98
N ASP A 685 -9.36 -13.55 67.80
CA ASP A 685 -10.22 -13.47 68.99
C ASP A 685 -9.70 -12.48 70.05
N SER A 686 -8.39 -12.22 70.04
CA SER A 686 -7.72 -11.24 70.92
C SER A 686 -7.93 -9.78 70.49
N ALA A 687 -8.61 -9.52 69.36
CA ALA A 687 -8.84 -8.16 68.89
C ALA A 687 -9.89 -7.43 69.74
N GLY A 688 -9.62 -6.18 70.11
CA GLY A 688 -10.54 -5.35 70.90
C GLY A 688 -11.85 -5.07 70.16
N GLY A 689 -13.00 -5.19 70.85
CA GLY A 689 -14.29 -4.79 70.28
C GLY A 689 -14.29 -3.29 69.99
N GLY A 690 -14.74 -2.89 68.79
CA GLY A 690 -14.66 -1.51 68.32
C GLY A 690 -13.30 -1.06 67.74
N ALA A 691 -12.27 -1.92 67.73
CA ALA A 691 -11.01 -1.61 67.06
C ALA A 691 -11.18 -1.53 65.53
N LEU A 692 -10.29 -0.77 64.88
CA LEU A 692 -10.27 -0.61 63.43
C LEU A 692 -9.20 -1.52 62.80
N ILE A 693 -9.60 -2.25 61.76
CA ILE A 693 -8.74 -3.06 60.91
C ILE A 693 -8.48 -2.26 59.63
N ASP A 694 -7.26 -1.74 59.52
CA ASP A 694 -6.80 -0.96 58.38
C ASP A 694 -5.96 -1.85 57.46
N ASN A 695 -6.52 -2.21 56.30
CA ASN A 695 -5.74 -2.86 55.26
C ASN A 695 -5.31 -1.84 54.21
N VAL A 696 -4.00 -1.73 54.00
CA VAL A 696 -3.41 -0.87 52.96
C VAL A 696 -2.91 -1.77 51.85
N VAL A 697 -3.36 -1.48 50.63
CA VAL A 697 -2.96 -2.18 49.41
C VAL A 697 -2.25 -1.18 48.51
N THR A 698 -1.11 -1.60 47.99
CA THR A 698 -0.28 -0.83 47.05
C THR A 698 -0.06 -1.61 45.77
N VAL A 699 0.14 -0.93 44.65
CA VAL A 699 0.50 -1.55 43.37
C VAL A 699 1.74 -0.89 42.79
N GLU A 700 2.65 -1.73 42.27
CA GLU A 700 3.88 -1.30 41.62
C GLU A 700 4.11 -2.06 40.31
N SER A 701 4.77 -1.40 39.37
CA SER A 701 5.24 -1.99 38.11
C SER A 701 6.54 -1.31 37.67
N PRO A 702 7.46 -2.01 37.00
CA PRO A 702 8.57 -1.40 36.28
C PRO A 702 8.12 -0.50 35.11
N THR A 703 6.91 -0.71 34.59
CA THR A 703 6.32 0.21 33.61
C THR A 703 5.98 1.52 34.33
N PRO A 704 6.48 2.68 33.86
CA PRO A 704 6.15 3.97 34.47
C PRO A 704 4.64 4.18 34.57
N ASP A 705 4.23 4.76 35.69
CA ASP A 705 2.82 5.04 35.99
C ASP A 705 2.56 6.55 35.91
N SER A 706 1.53 6.91 35.14
CA SER A 706 1.13 8.29 34.90
C SER A 706 0.37 8.95 36.05
N ASP A 707 -0.26 8.18 36.94
CA ASP A 707 -0.96 8.69 38.13
C ASP A 707 -0.69 7.82 39.38
N LYS A 708 0.42 8.15 40.05
CA LYS A 708 0.82 7.45 41.28
C LYS A 708 -0.14 7.65 42.46
N GLN A 709 -1.11 8.58 42.40
CA GLN A 709 -2.02 8.83 43.52
C GLN A 709 -3.01 7.70 43.72
N ASN A 710 -3.30 6.93 42.66
CA ASN A 710 -4.27 5.85 42.68
C ASN A 710 -3.64 4.45 42.89
N ASN A 711 -2.32 4.41 43.12
CA ASN A 711 -1.54 3.19 43.32
C ASN A 711 -1.56 2.68 44.77
N SER A 712 -2.22 3.40 45.69
CA SER A 712 -2.37 3.00 47.08
C SER A 712 -3.79 3.25 47.55
N ILE A 713 -4.43 2.26 48.15
CA ILE A 713 -5.75 2.38 48.74
C ILE A 713 -5.77 1.80 50.15
N LYS A 714 -6.56 2.40 51.03
CA LYS A 714 -6.76 1.96 52.42
C LYS A 714 -8.22 1.66 52.63
N GLU A 715 -8.52 0.46 53.10
CA GLU A 715 -9.86 0.06 53.51
C GLU A 715 -9.91 -0.21 55.02
N THR A 716 -10.76 0.54 55.71
CA THR A 716 -10.95 0.47 57.16
C THR A 716 -12.24 -0.24 57.52
N VAL A 717 -12.14 -1.26 58.37
CA VAL A 717 -13.27 -2.07 58.87
C VAL A 717 -13.28 -2.06 60.40
N SER A 718 -14.42 -1.77 61.03
CA SER A 718 -14.58 -1.88 62.48
C SER A 718 -14.87 -3.33 62.89
N ILE A 719 -14.40 -3.72 64.08
CA ILE A 719 -14.72 -5.01 64.70
C ILE A 719 -15.99 -4.84 65.53
N SER A 720 -16.96 -5.73 65.33
CA SER A 720 -18.19 -5.80 66.13
C SER A 720 -17.83 -5.89 67.62
N PRO A 721 -18.53 -5.15 68.50
CA PRO A 721 -18.28 -5.13 69.94
C PRO A 721 -18.16 -6.53 70.57
#